data_AF-A0A962J5K8-F1
#
_entry.id   AF-A0A962J5K8-F1
#
_cell.length_a   1.000
_cell.length_b   1.000
_cell.length_c   1.000
_cell.angle_alpha   90.00
_cell.angle_beta   90.00
_cell.angle_gamma   90.00
#
_symmetry.space_group_name_H-M   'P 1'
#
loop_
_entity.id
_entity.type
_entity.pdbx_description
1 polymer ?
#
loop_
_entity_poly.entity_id
_entity_poly.type
_entity_poly.pdbx_seq_one_letter_code
_entity_poly.pdbx_strand_id
1 'polypeptide(L)'
;MVSSSSGFMMRGMPFLGGGRLREEKERLEAFLAAMPGAYCGWSSGGDIAHSQSLSTLLGLERIGSLVDIQGVLSPGDAAALEGCFEQLHNLGTPFLLQSKTYDGRKIFKITGRRGQSESGASFSVLWFEDVSEAQRAYDELADHAREKEAYFRRLECAFDSILSPRWLRDKDGKLIWVNRTYTDVVGHTLTDIVRDQKELTGSVRKTQLKAKAAQDKTLLGPEQALKALETGEPQKARAHVNVGGQRLLMQILEIPMPELQMTLGVAEDISEQEEIQNRLARYQSSHRELLEQLRSAVAIYTADERLEFYNSAFAQLWRLEDGWLNTRPSLGEIMEKLRETRRLPEQADFRHFKQSWLSMFTALIDPHEEMLYLPDGSAVRMLVIPHSMGGLMMNFEDVTSRLELESSYNTLIAVQKETLDNLSEGVAVYGGDGRLKLWNPAFGRLWNLNPEDLDGEPHVNSLVQKMSGYFTPSEWPVRKDELVSKALDRMMHEGRLERADNSRVDFTTVPLPDGGVLVTYRDVTDTVRVENALREKNAALEAAEQLKLDFLANVSYQLRTPLNAIMGFNELLDQEYFGKLNERQHQYTRDIHAASEKLMDLVNDILDLSTLEAGYMSLQSEDIPVYEMMQNINDLVASWARSDSVSIQMKCAKNIGKITADRRRLKQVMINLIRNAINFTPEGGTIEFSAKR
;
A
#
# COMPACT_ATOMS: atom_id res chain seq x y z
N MET A 1 -35.29 -46.46 145.75
CA MET A 1 -35.48 -47.92 145.73
C MET A 1 -34.23 -48.57 145.16
N VAL A 2 -33.51 -49.29 146.03
CA VAL A 2 -32.74 -50.53 145.76
C VAL A 2 -31.45 -50.34 144.93
N SER A 3 -30.31 -50.04 145.59
CA SER A 3 -29.28 -50.96 146.15
C SER A 3 -28.22 -51.32 145.09
N SER A 4 -26.91 -51.35 145.32
CA SER A 4 -26.04 -51.48 146.51
C SER A 4 -24.60 -51.31 146.00
N SER A 5 -23.76 -50.46 146.63
CA SER A 5 -22.64 -50.87 147.51
C SER A 5 -21.54 -51.64 146.75
N SER A 6 -20.27 -51.21 146.68
CA SER A 6 -19.29 -51.01 147.78
C SER A 6 -17.97 -50.55 147.13
N GLY A 7 -17.05 -49.74 147.66
CA GLY A 7 -16.86 -49.03 148.92
C GLY A 7 -15.45 -48.39 148.90
N PHE A 8 -15.38 -47.12 149.33
CA PHE A 8 -14.28 -46.42 150.04
C PHE A 8 -12.79 -46.66 149.69
N MET A 9 -12.07 -45.59 149.32
CA MET A 9 -11.32 -44.75 150.28
C MET A 9 -10.77 -43.46 149.63
N MET A 10 -11.00 -42.32 150.29
CA MET A 10 -10.37 -41.03 150.02
C MET A 10 -8.84 -41.08 150.20
N ARG A 11 -8.08 -40.38 149.35
CA ARG A 11 -6.98 -39.48 149.77
C ARG A 11 -6.39 -38.68 148.59
N GLY A 12 -6.47 -37.34 148.72
CA GLY A 12 -5.40 -36.40 148.30
C GLY A 12 -5.40 -35.88 146.85
N MET A 13 -5.82 -34.62 146.66
CA MET A 13 -5.29 -33.77 145.59
C MET A 13 -3.79 -33.50 145.79
N PRO A 14 -3.01 -33.33 144.70
CA PRO A 14 -2.13 -32.18 144.61
C PRO A 14 -2.13 -31.48 143.23
N PHE A 15 -1.74 -30.20 143.27
CA PHE A 15 -1.65 -29.17 142.23
C PHE A 15 -0.98 -29.58 140.89
N LEU A 16 -1.55 -29.14 139.77
CA LEU A 16 -1.01 -29.19 138.40
C LEU A 16 -0.96 -27.75 137.82
N GLY A 17 0.17 -27.26 137.29
CA GLY A 17 0.18 -25.90 136.70
C GLY A 17 1.38 -25.40 135.89
N GLY A 18 2.57 -26.02 135.90
CA GLY A 18 3.77 -25.43 135.25
C GLY A 18 4.25 -26.08 133.95
N GLY A 19 4.34 -27.42 133.90
CA GLY A 19 5.00 -28.14 132.80
C GLY A 19 4.22 -28.13 131.48
N ARG A 20 2.89 -28.28 131.55
CA ARG A 20 2.02 -28.38 130.36
C ARG A 20 1.97 -27.09 129.54
N LEU A 21 2.06 -25.92 130.19
CA LEU A 21 2.10 -24.62 129.51
C LEU A 21 3.41 -24.40 128.73
N ARG A 22 4.52 -25.00 129.19
CA ARG A 22 5.82 -24.87 128.53
C ARG A 22 5.90 -25.73 127.27
N GLU A 23 5.40 -26.97 127.33
CA GLU A 23 5.30 -27.85 126.16
C GLU A 23 4.36 -27.28 125.08
N GLU A 24 3.19 -26.73 125.48
CA GLU A 24 2.26 -26.14 124.52
C GLU A 24 2.86 -24.88 123.84
N LYS A 25 3.64 -24.08 124.59
CA LYS A 25 4.37 -22.92 124.05
C LYS A 25 5.42 -23.35 123.03
N GLU A 26 6.27 -24.33 123.37
CA GLU A 26 7.32 -24.83 122.47
C GLU A 26 6.73 -25.44 121.19
N ARG A 27 5.57 -26.10 121.28
CA ARG A 27 4.83 -26.63 120.13
C ARG A 27 4.30 -25.53 119.21
N LEU A 28 3.72 -24.45 119.75
CA LEU A 28 3.23 -23.32 118.96
C LEU A 28 4.38 -22.54 118.31
N GLU A 29 5.49 -22.37 119.03
CA GLU A 29 6.72 -21.78 118.48
C GLU A 29 7.28 -22.61 117.31
N ALA A 30 7.25 -23.95 117.40
CA ALA A 30 7.66 -24.84 116.32
C ALA A 30 6.74 -24.72 115.08
N PHE A 31 5.42 -24.64 115.26
CA PHE A 31 4.48 -24.43 114.14
C PHE A 31 4.67 -23.05 113.47
N LEU A 32 4.87 -22.01 114.26
CA LEU A 32 5.11 -20.66 113.74
C LEU A 32 6.48 -20.53 113.06
N ALA A 33 7.49 -21.25 113.53
CA ALA A 33 8.82 -21.30 112.88
C ALA A 33 8.81 -22.09 111.55
N ALA A 34 7.90 -23.04 111.39
CA ALA A 34 7.72 -23.78 110.14
C ALA A 34 6.91 -23.02 109.08
N MET A 35 6.27 -21.89 109.45
CA MET A 35 5.55 -21.05 108.48
C MET A 35 6.54 -20.21 107.66
N PRO A 36 6.35 -20.10 106.34
CA PRO A 36 7.30 -19.44 105.44
C PRO A 36 7.39 -17.92 105.61
N GLY A 37 6.44 -17.31 106.32
CA GLY A 37 6.41 -15.88 106.57
C GLY A 37 7.10 -15.49 107.88
N ALA A 38 7.93 -14.45 107.84
CA ALA A 38 8.41 -13.80 109.05
C ALA A 38 7.26 -12.99 109.69
N TYR A 39 7.16 -12.91 111.01
CA TYR A 39 6.02 -12.24 111.64
C TYR A 39 6.39 -11.34 112.82
N CYS A 40 5.57 -10.32 113.04
CA CYS A 40 5.57 -9.49 114.25
C CYS A 40 4.14 -9.27 114.71
N GLY A 41 3.88 -9.50 115.99
CA GLY A 41 2.58 -9.39 116.63
C GLY A 41 2.63 -8.44 117.83
N TRP A 42 1.61 -7.60 117.96
CA TRP A 42 1.45 -6.67 119.07
C TRP A 42 0.18 -7.01 119.87
N SER A 43 0.31 -7.17 121.19
CA SER A 43 -0.81 -7.38 122.11
C SER A 43 -1.53 -6.06 122.41
N SER A 44 -2.77 -6.13 122.90
CA SER A 44 -3.49 -4.95 123.40
C SER A 44 -2.86 -4.30 124.64
N GLY A 45 -1.93 -4.98 125.31
CA GLY A 45 -1.16 -4.49 126.47
C GLY A 45 0.22 -3.92 126.12
N GLY A 46 0.59 -3.90 124.84
CA GLY A 46 1.88 -3.39 124.37
C GLY A 46 3.01 -4.43 124.30
N ASP A 47 2.73 -5.71 124.57
CA ASP A 47 3.71 -6.79 124.42
C ASP A 47 3.93 -7.12 122.95
N ILE A 48 5.18 -7.36 122.56
CA ILE A 48 5.58 -7.67 121.19
C ILE A 48 6.10 -9.10 121.11
N ALA A 49 5.57 -9.87 120.16
CA ALA A 49 6.07 -11.18 119.78
C ALA A 49 6.53 -11.15 118.32
N HIS A 50 7.79 -11.46 118.04
CA HIS A 50 8.33 -11.46 116.68
C HIS A 50 9.15 -12.72 116.41
N SER A 51 9.19 -13.15 115.15
CA SER A 51 10.06 -14.24 114.72
C SER A 51 11.50 -13.76 114.58
N GLN A 52 12.46 -14.62 114.92
CA GLN A 52 13.88 -14.34 114.68
C GLN A 52 14.19 -14.19 113.18
N SER A 53 13.41 -14.86 112.33
CA SER A 53 13.48 -14.70 110.87
C SER A 53 13.13 -13.28 110.41
N LEU A 54 12.26 -12.55 111.13
CA LEU A 54 11.91 -11.18 110.77
C LEU A 54 13.06 -10.21 111.03
N SER A 55 13.70 -10.34 112.18
CA SER A 55 14.88 -9.53 112.55
C SER A 55 15.99 -9.69 111.50
N THR A 56 16.24 -10.92 111.04
CA THR A 56 17.20 -11.20 109.96
C THR A 56 16.74 -10.66 108.60
N LEU A 57 15.45 -10.78 108.28
CA LEU A 57 14.88 -10.36 106.99
C LEU A 57 14.91 -8.84 106.82
N LEU A 58 14.66 -8.09 107.90
CA LEU A 58 14.72 -6.62 107.98
C LEU A 58 16.12 -6.07 108.36
N GLY A 59 17.04 -6.91 108.82
CA GLY A 59 18.40 -6.50 109.22
C GLY A 59 18.47 -5.74 110.55
N LEU A 60 17.52 -6.00 111.47
CA LEU A 60 17.41 -5.33 112.77
C LEU A 60 17.89 -6.25 113.90
N GLU A 61 18.69 -5.74 114.85
CA GLU A 61 19.14 -6.53 116.01
C GLU A 61 18.03 -6.83 117.02
N ARG A 62 17.05 -5.92 117.16
CA ARG A 62 15.87 -6.09 118.02
C ARG A 62 14.71 -5.26 117.48
N ILE A 63 13.50 -5.83 117.48
CA ILE A 63 12.26 -5.13 117.11
C ILE A 63 11.52 -4.77 118.41
N GLY A 64 11.48 -3.48 118.74
CA GLY A 64 10.86 -2.95 119.96
C GLY A 64 9.58 -2.15 119.69
N SER A 65 9.33 -1.74 118.46
CA SER A 65 8.15 -0.98 118.05
C SER A 65 7.87 -1.13 116.55
N LEU A 66 6.70 -0.65 116.10
CA LEU A 66 6.40 -0.55 114.66
C LEU A 66 7.37 0.41 113.94
N VAL A 67 7.85 1.45 114.63
CA VAL A 67 8.77 2.47 114.08
C VAL A 67 10.08 1.85 113.61
N ASP A 68 10.57 0.81 114.30
CA ASP A 68 11.79 0.10 113.91
C ASP A 68 11.62 -0.57 112.54
N ILE A 69 10.44 -1.12 112.26
CA ILE A 69 10.10 -1.73 110.97
C ILE A 69 9.91 -0.66 109.90
N GLN A 70 9.23 0.45 110.24
CA GLN A 70 9.02 1.57 109.33
C GLN A 70 10.35 2.19 108.86
N GLY A 71 11.36 2.26 109.72
CA GLY A 71 12.68 2.80 109.39
C GLY A 71 13.43 2.03 108.30
N VAL A 72 13.04 0.78 108.02
CA VAL A 72 13.65 -0.06 106.97
C VAL A 72 12.95 0.12 105.61
N LEU A 73 11.71 0.59 105.61
CA LEU A 73 10.87 0.72 104.41
C LEU A 73 11.06 2.10 103.74
N SER A 74 10.66 2.21 102.47
CA SER A 74 10.64 3.49 101.77
C SER A 74 9.69 4.47 102.49
N PRO A 75 9.97 5.79 102.54
CA PRO A 75 9.18 6.74 103.33
C PRO A 75 7.68 6.76 103.01
N GLY A 76 7.32 6.55 101.73
CA GLY A 76 5.92 6.44 101.31
C GLY A 76 5.25 5.15 101.78
N ASP A 77 5.96 4.02 101.68
CA ASP A 77 5.41 2.73 102.11
C ASP A 77 5.39 2.60 103.64
N ALA A 78 6.31 3.25 104.35
CA ALA A 78 6.34 3.33 105.81
C ALA A 78 5.11 4.03 106.37
N ALA A 79 4.69 5.15 105.74
CA ALA A 79 3.46 5.86 106.08
C ALA A 79 2.20 5.03 105.73
N ALA A 80 2.23 4.33 104.58
CA ALA A 80 1.14 3.42 104.20
C ALA A 80 0.99 2.26 105.19
N LEU A 81 2.11 1.69 105.65
CA LEU A 81 2.12 0.64 106.67
C LEU A 81 1.56 1.14 108.00
N GLU A 82 1.89 2.37 108.40
CA GLU A 82 1.36 3.00 109.62
C GLU A 82 -0.17 3.06 109.61
N GLY A 83 -0.73 3.66 108.55
CA GLY A 83 -2.18 3.79 108.41
C GLY A 83 -2.88 2.43 108.36
N CYS A 84 -2.31 1.47 107.62
CA CYS A 84 -2.84 0.10 107.58
C CYS A 84 -2.74 -0.61 108.94
N PHE A 85 -1.66 -0.41 109.69
CA PHE A 85 -1.47 -0.99 111.01
C PHE A 85 -2.41 -0.40 112.05
N GLU A 86 -2.61 0.92 112.07
CA GLU A 86 -3.57 1.56 112.96
C GLU A 86 -5.00 1.06 112.72
N GLN A 87 -5.40 0.91 111.46
CA GLN A 87 -6.69 0.32 111.11
C GLN A 87 -6.80 -1.14 111.57
N LEU A 88 -5.73 -1.93 111.40
CA LEU A 88 -5.69 -3.31 111.89
C LEU A 88 -5.79 -3.37 113.43
N HIS A 89 -5.08 -2.49 114.14
CA HIS A 89 -5.01 -2.49 115.60
C HIS A 89 -6.31 -1.98 116.23
N ASN A 90 -6.86 -0.88 115.73
CA ASN A 90 -8.07 -0.25 116.28
C ASN A 90 -9.35 -0.92 115.78
N LEU A 91 -9.46 -1.19 114.48
CA LEU A 91 -10.69 -1.66 113.83
C LEU A 91 -10.67 -3.15 113.48
N GLY A 92 -9.49 -3.81 113.51
CA GLY A 92 -9.35 -5.22 113.14
C GLY A 92 -9.34 -5.49 111.63
N THR A 93 -9.22 -4.47 110.79
CA THR A 93 -9.28 -4.61 109.32
C THR A 93 -8.02 -5.29 108.77
N PRO A 94 -8.13 -6.44 108.08
CA PRO A 94 -6.97 -7.08 107.46
C PRO A 94 -6.49 -6.29 106.22
N PHE A 95 -5.19 -6.34 105.94
CA PHE A 95 -4.61 -5.67 104.76
C PHE A 95 -3.51 -6.50 104.11
N LEU A 96 -3.22 -6.16 102.86
CA LEU A 96 -2.08 -6.63 102.09
C LEU A 96 -1.39 -5.41 101.49
N LEU A 97 -0.10 -5.23 101.78
CA LEU A 97 0.70 -4.12 101.31
C LEU A 97 1.99 -4.66 100.70
N GLN A 98 2.32 -4.24 99.48
CA GLN A 98 3.65 -4.47 98.91
C GLN A 98 4.49 -3.23 99.17
N SER A 99 5.64 -3.40 99.80
CA SER A 99 6.50 -2.32 100.25
C SER A 99 7.94 -2.58 99.84
N LYS A 100 8.68 -1.52 99.51
CA LYS A 100 10.10 -1.60 99.20
C LYS A 100 10.93 -1.17 100.38
N THR A 101 12.12 -1.75 100.54
CA THR A 101 13.13 -1.22 101.46
C THR A 101 13.58 0.18 101.03
N TYR A 102 14.16 0.93 101.95
CA TYR A 102 14.68 2.28 101.68
C TYR A 102 15.69 2.32 100.52
N ASP A 103 16.51 1.27 100.38
CA ASP A 103 17.47 1.11 99.28
C ASP A 103 16.87 0.53 97.99
N GLY A 104 15.58 0.18 98.01
CA GLY A 104 14.84 -0.43 96.90
C GLY A 104 15.28 -1.85 96.54
N ARG A 105 16.21 -2.47 97.29
CA ARG A 105 16.78 -3.79 96.97
C ARG A 105 15.83 -4.93 97.28
N LYS A 106 15.03 -4.78 98.34
CA LYS A 106 14.04 -5.77 98.73
C LYS A 106 12.63 -5.23 98.57
N ILE A 107 11.75 -6.11 98.13
CA ILE A 107 10.32 -5.87 98.02
C ILE A 107 9.65 -6.88 98.93
N PHE A 108 8.98 -6.38 99.95
CA PHE A 108 8.24 -7.18 100.91
C PHE A 108 6.76 -7.15 100.59
N LYS A 109 6.12 -8.31 100.74
CA LYS A 109 4.68 -8.44 100.82
C LYS A 109 4.31 -8.57 102.29
N ILE A 110 3.64 -7.54 102.79
CA ILE A 110 3.24 -7.38 104.19
C ILE A 110 1.74 -7.69 104.30
N THR A 111 1.39 -8.71 105.07
CA THR A 111 -0.01 -9.09 105.32
C THR A 111 -0.36 -8.85 106.77
N GLY A 112 -1.32 -7.97 107.04
CA GLY A 112 -1.83 -7.70 108.39
C GLY A 112 -3.11 -8.46 108.69
N ARG A 113 -3.14 -9.19 109.81
CA ARG A 113 -4.33 -9.91 110.32
C ARG A 113 -4.40 -9.87 111.85
N ARG A 114 -5.62 -9.85 112.40
CA ARG A 114 -5.86 -9.86 113.85
C ARG A 114 -6.09 -11.29 114.33
N GLY A 115 -5.33 -11.74 115.33
CA GLY A 115 -5.56 -12.97 116.07
C GLY A 115 -6.33 -12.71 117.36
N GLN A 116 -7.24 -13.61 117.73
CA GLN A 116 -7.97 -13.57 119.00
C GLN A 116 -7.81 -14.92 119.72
N SER A 117 -7.50 -14.87 121.01
CA SER A 117 -7.50 -16.04 121.89
C SER A 117 -8.90 -16.30 122.44
N GLU A 118 -9.24 -17.56 122.74
CA GLU A 118 -10.48 -17.94 123.46
C GLU A 118 -10.63 -17.25 124.83
N SER A 119 -9.52 -16.76 125.40
CA SER A 119 -9.49 -15.99 126.66
C SER A 119 -9.75 -14.48 126.49
N GLY A 120 -10.00 -14.00 125.27
CA GLY A 120 -10.30 -12.59 124.96
C GLY A 120 -9.10 -11.70 124.64
N ALA A 121 -7.86 -12.22 124.71
CA ALA A 121 -6.67 -11.48 124.29
C ALA A 121 -6.60 -11.34 122.76
N SER A 122 -6.33 -10.14 122.23
CA SER A 122 -6.20 -9.90 120.79
C SER A 122 -4.79 -9.44 120.41
N PHE A 123 -4.29 -9.95 119.29
CA PHE A 123 -2.99 -9.60 118.71
C PHE A 123 -3.16 -9.08 117.28
N SER A 124 -2.53 -7.95 116.95
CA SER A 124 -2.35 -7.52 115.56
C SER A 124 -1.08 -8.14 115.02
N VAL A 125 -1.16 -9.01 114.02
CA VAL A 125 -0.01 -9.73 113.47
C VAL A 125 0.25 -9.29 112.04
N LEU A 126 1.49 -8.88 111.77
CA LEU A 126 2.02 -8.59 110.44
C LEU A 126 2.90 -9.74 109.98
N TRP A 127 2.68 -10.21 108.76
CA TRP A 127 3.48 -11.23 108.08
C TRP A 127 4.28 -10.58 106.96
N PHE A 128 5.57 -10.87 106.88
CA PHE A 128 6.50 -10.36 105.89
C PHE A 128 7.02 -11.51 105.04
N GLU A 129 6.92 -11.35 103.73
CA GLU A 129 7.42 -12.26 102.70
C GLU A 129 8.32 -11.47 101.73
N ASP A 130 9.56 -11.91 101.51
CA ASP A 130 10.46 -11.30 100.52
C ASP A 130 10.09 -11.80 99.12
N VAL A 131 9.56 -10.91 98.28
CA VAL A 131 9.08 -11.20 96.91
C VAL A 131 9.98 -10.58 95.84
N SER A 132 11.20 -10.18 96.19
CA SER A 132 12.09 -9.40 95.32
C SER A 132 12.52 -10.15 94.06
N GLU A 133 12.81 -11.44 94.15
CA GLU A 133 13.20 -12.27 93.00
C GLU A 133 12.01 -12.54 92.09
N ALA A 134 10.85 -12.87 92.66
CA ALA A 134 9.62 -13.08 91.91
C ALA A 134 9.19 -11.82 91.15
N GLN A 135 9.31 -10.64 91.76
CA GLN A 135 8.99 -9.37 91.10
C GLN A 135 9.97 -9.05 89.96
N ARG A 136 11.28 -9.26 90.15
CA ARG A 136 12.27 -9.05 89.09
C ARG A 136 12.03 -9.94 87.88
N ALA A 137 11.76 -11.23 88.10
CA ALA A 137 11.44 -12.16 87.01
C ALA A 137 10.16 -11.76 86.26
N TYR A 138 9.15 -11.23 86.97
CA TYR A 138 7.93 -10.72 86.34
C TYR A 138 8.20 -9.50 85.45
N ASP A 139 8.97 -8.53 85.95
CA ASP A 139 9.30 -7.31 85.21
C ASP A 139 10.11 -7.63 83.94
N GLU A 140 11.11 -8.54 84.03
CA GLU A 140 11.87 -9.01 82.87
C GLU A 140 10.99 -9.68 81.81
N LEU A 141 10.06 -10.55 82.22
CA LEU A 141 9.11 -11.18 81.29
C LEU A 141 8.19 -10.15 80.64
N ALA A 142 7.73 -9.16 81.39
CA ALA A 142 6.89 -8.08 80.87
C ALA A 142 7.65 -7.22 79.83
N ASP A 143 8.93 -6.93 80.06
CA ASP A 143 9.79 -6.23 79.09
C ASP A 143 9.99 -7.03 77.80
N HIS A 144 10.33 -8.31 77.90
CA HIS A 144 10.46 -9.17 76.72
C HIS A 144 9.15 -9.28 75.93
N ALA A 145 8.00 -9.33 76.61
CA ALA A 145 6.69 -9.32 75.96
C ALA A 145 6.45 -7.99 75.21
N ARG A 146 6.78 -6.85 75.83
CA ARG A 146 6.68 -5.52 75.19
C ARG A 146 7.58 -5.40 73.96
N GLU A 147 8.81 -5.90 74.02
CA GLU A 147 9.73 -5.88 72.88
C GLU A 147 9.23 -6.72 71.71
N LYS A 148 8.75 -7.94 71.98
CA LYS A 148 8.17 -8.81 70.95
C LYS A 148 6.93 -8.19 70.31
N GLU A 149 6.05 -7.58 71.12
CA GLU A 149 4.87 -6.87 70.64
C GLU A 149 5.25 -5.67 69.74
N ALA A 150 6.27 -4.91 70.14
CA ALA A 150 6.77 -3.80 69.35
C ALA A 150 7.39 -4.27 68.03
N TYR A 151 8.12 -5.39 68.04
CA TYR A 151 8.69 -5.99 66.83
C TYR A 151 7.59 -6.48 65.87
N PHE A 152 6.57 -7.18 66.38
CA PHE A 152 5.43 -7.65 65.59
C PHE A 152 4.69 -6.49 64.92
N ARG A 153 4.40 -5.42 65.67
CA ARG A 153 3.76 -4.21 65.10
C ARG A 153 4.59 -3.53 64.01
N ARG A 154 5.93 -3.54 64.10
CA ARG A 154 6.79 -3.01 63.02
C ARG A 154 6.65 -3.84 61.74
N LEU A 155 6.59 -5.17 61.85
CA LEU A 155 6.40 -6.06 60.70
C LEU A 155 5.01 -5.86 60.08
N GLU A 156 3.95 -5.80 60.89
CA GLU A 156 2.59 -5.52 60.39
C GLU A 156 2.54 -4.20 59.62
N CYS A 157 3.09 -3.12 60.18
CA CYS A 157 3.16 -1.82 59.51
C CYS A 157 3.95 -1.88 58.19
N ALA A 158 5.03 -2.67 58.13
CA ALA A 158 5.79 -2.86 56.90
C ALA A 158 4.96 -3.56 55.83
N PHE A 159 4.25 -4.65 56.16
CA PHE A 159 3.37 -5.36 55.23
C PHE A 159 2.15 -4.52 54.80
N ASP A 160 1.61 -3.69 55.69
CA ASP A 160 0.52 -2.75 55.41
C ASP A 160 0.91 -1.64 54.44
N SER A 161 2.17 -1.23 54.45
CA SER A 161 2.68 -0.17 53.57
C SER A 161 2.90 -0.61 52.12
N ILE A 162 2.76 -1.91 51.81
CA ILE A 162 2.99 -2.43 50.47
C ILE A 162 1.81 -2.07 49.55
N LEU A 163 2.13 -1.43 48.41
CA LEU A 163 1.16 -0.90 47.42
C LEU A 163 0.49 -1.96 46.55
N SER A 164 0.53 -3.23 46.94
CA SER A 164 -0.19 -4.33 46.30
C SER A 164 -1.05 -5.07 47.32
N PRO A 165 -2.26 -5.55 46.95
CA PRO A 165 -3.07 -6.35 47.85
C PRO A 165 -2.33 -7.61 48.31
N ARG A 166 -2.27 -7.81 49.63
CA ARG A 166 -1.67 -8.99 50.27
C ARG A 166 -2.59 -9.54 51.34
N TRP A 167 -2.59 -10.85 51.50
CA TRP A 167 -3.40 -11.54 52.49
C TRP A 167 -2.73 -12.81 52.99
N LEU A 168 -3.12 -13.23 54.20
CA LEU A 168 -2.73 -14.52 54.76
C LEU A 168 -3.96 -15.40 54.89
N ARG A 169 -3.80 -16.68 54.56
CA ARG A 169 -4.81 -17.72 54.82
C ARG A 169 -4.30 -18.76 55.80
N ASP A 170 -5.22 -19.28 56.60
CA ASP A 170 -4.97 -20.45 57.44
C ASP A 170 -4.97 -21.77 56.64
N LYS A 171 -4.77 -22.88 57.34
CA LYS A 171 -4.76 -24.24 56.79
C LYS A 171 -6.06 -24.65 56.09
N ASP A 172 -7.19 -24.01 56.43
CA ASP A 172 -8.51 -24.30 55.87
C ASP A 172 -8.82 -23.36 54.69
N GLY A 173 -7.85 -22.54 54.28
CA GLY A 173 -7.96 -21.58 53.19
C GLY A 173 -8.73 -20.30 53.56
N LYS A 174 -8.97 -20.04 54.85
CA LYS A 174 -9.70 -18.84 55.30
C LYS A 174 -8.77 -17.65 55.49
N LEU A 175 -9.21 -16.47 55.08
CA LEU A 175 -8.52 -15.21 55.31
C LEU A 175 -8.43 -14.93 56.81
N ILE A 176 -7.20 -14.70 57.29
CA ILE A 176 -6.94 -14.34 58.69
C ILE A 176 -6.34 -12.93 58.83
N TRP A 177 -5.72 -12.42 57.77
CA TRP A 177 -5.13 -11.10 57.73
C TRP A 177 -5.09 -10.57 56.30
N VAL A 178 -5.26 -9.27 56.13
CA VAL A 178 -5.16 -8.57 54.84
C VAL A 178 -4.46 -7.23 55.06
N ASN A 179 -3.72 -6.76 54.06
CA ASN A 179 -3.05 -5.47 54.16
C ASN A 179 -3.99 -4.30 53.83
N ARG A 180 -3.57 -3.07 54.16
CA ARG A 180 -4.34 -1.85 53.82
C ARG A 180 -4.76 -1.79 52.35
N THR A 181 -3.86 -2.06 51.40
CA THR A 181 -4.18 -2.02 49.97
C THR A 181 -5.30 -3.00 49.60
N TYR A 182 -5.34 -4.19 50.21
CA TYR A 182 -6.45 -5.14 50.02
C TYR A 182 -7.78 -4.59 50.54
N THR A 183 -7.76 -3.93 51.71
CA THR A 183 -8.97 -3.28 52.27
C THR A 183 -9.50 -2.18 51.36
N ASP A 184 -8.60 -1.39 50.76
CA ASP A 184 -8.94 -0.32 49.82
C ASP A 184 -9.56 -0.89 48.52
N VAL A 185 -9.03 -2.01 48.02
CA VAL A 185 -9.54 -2.67 46.81
C VAL A 185 -10.92 -3.29 47.03
N VAL A 186 -11.12 -3.98 48.16
CA VAL A 186 -12.39 -4.66 48.48
C VAL A 186 -13.45 -3.69 49.02
N GLY A 187 -13.05 -2.51 49.51
CA GLY A 187 -13.95 -1.48 50.03
C GLY A 187 -14.55 -1.80 51.40
N HIS A 188 -13.87 -2.63 52.20
CA HIS A 188 -14.34 -3.09 53.51
C HIS A 188 -13.21 -3.05 54.54
N THR A 189 -13.56 -2.96 55.83
CA THR A 189 -12.56 -3.00 56.91
C THR A 189 -11.96 -4.40 57.03
N LEU A 190 -10.73 -4.51 57.57
CA LEU A 190 -10.07 -5.80 57.83
C LEU A 190 -10.99 -6.76 58.62
N THR A 191 -11.68 -6.24 59.63
CA THR A 191 -12.62 -7.02 60.46
C THR A 191 -13.80 -7.58 59.66
N ASP A 192 -14.37 -6.80 58.74
CA ASP A 192 -15.47 -7.26 57.89
C ASP A 192 -14.98 -8.28 56.86
N ILE A 193 -13.79 -8.08 56.30
CA ILE A 193 -13.20 -8.97 55.30
C ILE A 193 -12.91 -10.34 55.91
N VAL A 194 -12.29 -10.39 57.10
CA VAL A 194 -11.97 -11.64 57.79
C VAL A 194 -13.24 -12.32 58.32
N ARG A 195 -14.21 -11.58 58.88
CA ARG A 195 -15.46 -12.18 59.37
C ARG A 195 -16.30 -12.77 58.25
N ASP A 196 -16.49 -12.02 57.18
CA ASP A 196 -17.39 -12.37 56.08
C ASP A 196 -16.67 -13.09 54.92
N GLN A 197 -15.36 -13.34 55.06
CA GLN A 197 -14.48 -13.97 54.08
C GLN A 197 -14.59 -13.32 52.68
N LYS A 198 -14.52 -11.99 52.64
CA LYS A 198 -14.70 -11.22 51.40
C LYS A 198 -13.45 -11.25 50.55
N GLU A 199 -13.55 -11.84 49.35
CA GLU A 199 -12.41 -12.01 48.47
C GLU A 199 -12.33 -11.00 47.33
N LEU A 200 -11.15 -10.92 46.70
CA LEU A 200 -10.97 -10.26 45.41
C LEU A 200 -11.82 -10.97 44.36
N THR A 201 -12.96 -10.39 44.01
CA THR A 201 -13.84 -10.96 42.98
C THR A 201 -13.21 -10.78 41.61
N GLY A 202 -12.74 -11.88 41.03
CA GLY A 202 -12.14 -11.92 39.70
C GLY A 202 -12.95 -12.75 38.71
N SER A 203 -13.05 -12.30 37.46
CA SER A 203 -13.56 -13.14 36.35
C SER A 203 -12.41 -13.69 35.52
N VAL A 204 -12.36 -15.01 35.35
CA VAL A 204 -11.40 -15.68 34.45
C VAL A 204 -11.94 -15.65 33.02
N ARG A 205 -11.12 -15.21 32.07
CA ARG A 205 -11.49 -15.15 30.65
C ARG A 205 -11.62 -16.58 30.12
N LYS A 206 -12.84 -17.04 29.81
CA LYS A 206 -13.10 -18.39 29.21
C LYS A 206 -12.55 -18.56 27.79
N THR A 207 -11.92 -17.54 27.20
CA THR A 207 -11.70 -17.44 25.74
C THR A 207 -10.38 -17.99 25.22
N GLN A 208 -9.64 -18.80 26.00
CA GLN A 208 -8.48 -19.57 25.50
C GLN A 208 -8.53 -21.07 25.85
N LEU A 209 -9.70 -21.61 26.18
CA LEU A 209 -9.90 -23.06 26.38
C LEU A 209 -10.46 -23.72 25.10
N LYS A 210 -9.69 -23.68 24.02
CA LYS A 210 -9.82 -24.62 22.89
C LYS A 210 -8.43 -25.06 22.41
N ALA A 211 -7.67 -25.68 23.30
CA ALA A 211 -6.71 -26.74 22.97
C ALA A 211 -6.10 -27.26 24.29
N LYS A 212 -6.20 -28.57 24.52
CA LYS A 212 -5.73 -29.37 25.68
C LYS A 212 -6.56 -29.28 26.98
N ALA A 213 -7.40 -30.30 27.13
CA ALA A 213 -7.62 -31.11 28.34
C ALA A 213 -7.83 -30.39 29.70
N ALA A 214 -9.08 -30.43 30.17
CA ALA A 214 -9.53 -31.04 31.43
C ALA A 214 -8.68 -30.99 32.75
N GLN A 215 -7.64 -30.17 32.92
CA GLN A 215 -6.82 -30.22 34.15
C GLN A 215 -6.41 -28.88 34.78
N ASP A 216 -6.59 -27.75 34.13
CA ASP A 216 -6.40 -26.43 34.76
C ASP A 216 -7.72 -25.64 34.73
N LYS A 217 -8.63 -25.98 35.66
CA LYS A 217 -9.51 -24.92 36.18
C LYS A 217 -8.56 -23.91 36.81
N THR A 218 -8.56 -22.68 36.31
CA THR A 218 -7.91 -21.57 37.02
C THR A 218 -8.61 -21.42 38.37
N LEU A 219 -8.05 -22.07 39.39
CA LEU A 219 -8.50 -21.97 40.77
C LEU A 219 -8.22 -20.54 41.22
N LEU A 220 -9.18 -19.93 41.89
CA LEU A 220 -9.03 -18.61 42.51
C LEU A 220 -9.47 -18.73 43.97
N GLY A 221 -8.88 -17.91 44.82
CA GLY A 221 -9.28 -17.85 46.22
C GLY A 221 -8.83 -19.10 47.01
N PRO A 222 -9.70 -19.71 47.84
CA PRO A 222 -9.29 -20.76 48.77
C PRO A 222 -8.81 -22.03 48.06
N GLU A 223 -9.38 -22.38 46.91
CA GLU A 223 -8.99 -23.59 46.17
C GLU A 223 -7.54 -23.49 45.64
N GLN A 224 -7.11 -22.29 45.23
CA GLN A 224 -5.74 -22.05 44.79
C GLN A 224 -4.76 -22.14 45.97
N ALA A 225 -5.15 -21.61 47.14
CA ALA A 225 -4.37 -21.67 48.37
C ALA A 225 -4.21 -23.11 48.89
N LEU A 226 -5.29 -23.89 48.91
CA LEU A 226 -5.25 -25.31 49.30
C LEU A 226 -4.34 -26.12 48.37
N LYS A 227 -4.43 -25.90 47.04
CA LYS A 227 -3.51 -26.52 46.08
C LYS A 227 -2.05 -26.11 46.31
N ALA A 228 -1.79 -24.85 46.68
CA ALA A 228 -0.45 -24.39 47.02
C ALA A 228 0.11 -25.11 48.26
N LEU A 229 -0.72 -25.30 49.30
CA LEU A 229 -0.35 -26.06 50.49
C LEU A 229 -0.12 -27.55 50.20
N GLU A 230 -0.99 -28.17 49.40
CA GLU A 230 -0.88 -29.59 49.02
C GLU A 230 0.39 -29.87 48.19
N THR A 231 0.70 -28.99 47.23
CA THR A 231 1.85 -29.16 46.33
C THR A 231 3.16 -28.66 46.93
N GLY A 232 3.10 -27.73 47.89
CA GLY A 232 4.27 -27.02 48.40
C GLY A 232 4.87 -26.02 47.42
N GLU A 233 4.23 -25.77 46.28
CA GLU A 233 4.70 -24.87 45.23
C GLU A 233 3.79 -23.63 45.07
N PRO A 234 4.37 -22.44 44.79
CA PRO A 234 3.58 -21.24 44.51
C PRO A 234 2.61 -21.45 43.34
N GLN A 235 1.33 -21.16 43.56
CA GLN A 235 0.30 -21.23 42.52
C GLN A 235 0.05 -19.83 41.95
N LYS A 236 -0.04 -19.73 40.62
CA LYS A 236 -0.27 -18.46 39.91
C LYS A 236 -1.55 -18.51 39.09
N ALA A 237 -2.34 -17.46 39.13
CA ALA A 237 -3.55 -17.27 38.35
C ALA A 237 -3.62 -15.84 37.80
N ARG A 238 -4.32 -15.65 36.68
CA ARG A 238 -4.62 -14.31 36.13
C ARG A 238 -6.12 -14.11 36.11
N ALA A 239 -6.60 -13.01 36.68
CA ALA A 239 -8.03 -12.72 36.77
C ALA A 239 -8.29 -11.22 36.59
N HIS A 240 -9.43 -10.89 35.97
CA HIS A 240 -9.86 -9.49 35.90
C HIS A 240 -10.62 -9.13 37.16
N VAL A 241 -10.08 -8.20 37.95
CA VAL A 241 -10.65 -7.71 39.21
C VAL A 241 -11.12 -6.27 39.01
N ASN A 242 -12.29 -5.94 39.55
CA ASN A 242 -12.80 -4.57 39.53
C ASN A 242 -12.26 -3.81 40.75
N VAL A 243 -11.49 -2.74 40.51
CA VAL A 243 -10.91 -1.87 41.54
C VAL A 243 -11.35 -0.43 41.24
N GLY A 244 -12.08 0.21 42.16
CA GLY A 244 -12.52 1.61 42.00
C GLY A 244 -13.34 1.88 40.73
N GLY A 245 -14.05 0.88 40.20
CA GLY A 245 -14.83 0.97 38.95
C GLY A 245 -14.03 0.68 37.67
N GLN A 246 -12.72 0.48 37.76
CA GLN A 246 -11.87 0.03 36.64
C GLN A 246 -11.66 -1.48 36.69
N ARG A 247 -11.66 -2.13 35.52
CA ARG A 247 -11.41 -3.58 35.40
C ARG A 247 -9.93 -3.81 35.09
N LEU A 248 -9.15 -4.20 36.09
CA LEU A 248 -7.72 -4.44 35.98
C LEU A 248 -7.43 -5.93 35.80
N LEU A 249 -6.42 -6.27 35.00
CA LEU A 249 -5.88 -7.63 34.94
C LEU A 249 -4.88 -7.82 36.07
N MET A 250 -5.24 -8.63 37.05
CA MET A 250 -4.39 -8.95 38.20
C MET A 250 -3.74 -10.33 38.02
N GLN A 251 -2.46 -10.42 38.36
CA GLN A 251 -1.76 -11.67 38.61
C GLN A 251 -1.84 -12.01 40.10
N ILE A 252 -2.55 -13.08 40.43
CA ILE A 252 -2.77 -13.56 41.79
C ILE A 252 -1.84 -14.75 42.05
N LEU A 253 -0.95 -14.59 43.03
CA LEU A 253 -0.07 -15.65 43.52
C LEU A 253 -0.52 -16.09 44.91
N GLU A 254 -0.49 -17.39 45.17
CA GLU A 254 -0.64 -18.00 46.49
C GLU A 254 0.66 -18.76 46.79
N ILE A 255 1.42 -18.28 47.78
CA ILE A 255 2.74 -18.80 48.15
C ILE A 255 2.57 -19.61 49.44
N PRO A 256 2.87 -20.92 49.46
CA PRO A 256 2.72 -21.75 50.65
C PRO A 256 3.81 -21.46 51.69
N MET A 257 3.44 -21.51 52.96
CA MET A 257 4.32 -21.46 54.12
C MET A 257 4.18 -22.77 54.91
N PRO A 258 4.93 -23.83 54.52
CA PRO A 258 4.70 -25.19 55.01
C PRO A 258 4.84 -25.34 56.53
N GLU A 259 5.79 -24.61 57.13
CA GLU A 259 6.06 -24.64 58.58
C GLU A 259 4.88 -24.14 59.41
N LEU A 260 4.10 -23.21 58.85
CA LEU A 260 2.95 -22.58 59.52
C LEU A 260 1.60 -23.13 59.02
N GLN A 261 1.59 -23.99 57.99
CA GLN A 261 0.37 -24.46 57.32
C GLN A 261 -0.53 -23.30 56.86
N MET A 262 0.09 -22.27 56.28
CA MET A 262 -0.57 -21.04 55.83
C MET A 262 -0.17 -20.68 54.40
N THR A 263 -0.92 -19.81 53.74
CA THR A 263 -0.50 -19.19 52.47
C THR A 263 -0.41 -17.68 52.56
N LEU A 264 0.56 -17.12 51.83
CA LEU A 264 0.67 -15.69 51.55
C LEU A 264 0.19 -15.44 50.13
N GLY A 265 -0.92 -14.74 50.03
CA GLY A 265 -1.47 -14.29 48.77
C GLY A 265 -0.98 -12.90 48.39
N VAL A 266 -0.70 -12.72 47.09
CA VAL A 266 -0.28 -11.44 46.51
C VAL A 266 -1.04 -11.22 45.21
N ALA A 267 -1.58 -10.02 44.99
CA ALA A 267 -2.15 -9.62 43.72
C ALA A 267 -1.38 -8.45 43.12
N GLU A 268 -0.83 -8.62 41.91
CA GLU A 268 -0.11 -7.58 41.18
C GLU A 268 -0.90 -7.13 39.96
N ASP A 269 -0.95 -5.83 39.70
CA ASP A 269 -1.54 -5.29 38.48
C ASP A 269 -0.58 -5.50 37.31
N ILE A 270 -1.02 -6.26 36.30
CA ILE A 270 -0.27 -6.53 35.07
C ILE A 270 -0.97 -5.94 33.84
N SER A 271 -1.94 -5.05 34.04
CA SER A 271 -2.73 -4.44 32.97
C SER A 271 -1.86 -3.70 31.95
N GLU A 272 -0.92 -2.88 32.42
CA GLU A 272 0.01 -2.14 31.54
C GLU A 272 0.90 -3.10 30.73
N GLN A 273 1.40 -4.17 31.36
CA GLN A 273 2.22 -5.16 30.68
C GLN A 273 1.43 -5.89 29.57
N GLU A 274 0.18 -6.26 29.84
CA GLU A 274 -0.69 -6.87 28.83
C GLU A 274 -1.01 -5.88 27.70
N GLU A 275 -1.27 -4.61 28.02
CA GLU A 275 -1.55 -3.59 27.02
C GLU A 275 -0.33 -3.36 26.09
N ILE A 276 0.87 -3.24 26.65
CA ILE A 276 2.11 -3.10 25.88
C ILE A 276 2.33 -4.31 24.98
N GLN A 277 2.15 -5.53 25.49
CA GLN A 277 2.27 -6.76 24.69
C GLN A 277 1.25 -6.78 23.55
N ASN A 278 -0.01 -6.44 23.83
CA ASN A 278 -1.06 -6.36 22.81
C ASN A 278 -0.82 -5.25 21.78
N ARG A 279 -0.24 -4.12 22.20
CA ARG A 279 0.11 -3.00 21.31
C ARG A 279 1.27 -3.38 20.41
N LEU A 280 2.31 -4.01 20.95
CA LEU A 280 3.45 -4.52 20.18
C LEU A 280 3.01 -5.60 19.18
N ALA A 281 2.17 -6.55 19.59
CA ALA A 281 1.63 -7.58 18.71
C ALA A 281 0.80 -6.98 17.56
N ARG A 282 -0.07 -6.00 17.87
CA ARG A 282 -0.81 -5.24 16.85
C ARG A 282 0.11 -4.47 15.91
N TYR A 283 1.14 -3.82 16.45
CA TYR A 283 2.13 -3.07 15.67
C TYR A 283 2.91 -3.97 14.71
N GLN A 284 3.39 -5.13 15.18
CA GLN A 284 4.07 -6.13 14.36
C GLN A 284 3.16 -6.71 13.27
N SER A 285 1.91 -7.04 13.61
CA SER A 285 0.93 -7.52 12.64
C SER A 285 0.65 -6.47 11.56
N SER A 286 0.48 -5.21 11.97
CA SER A 286 0.23 -4.10 11.04
C SER A 286 1.43 -3.84 10.13
N HIS A 287 2.67 -3.89 10.65
CA HIS A 287 3.88 -3.75 9.81
C HIS A 287 3.99 -4.88 8.79
N ARG A 288 3.73 -6.12 9.20
CA ARG A 288 3.73 -7.26 8.29
C ARG A 288 2.68 -7.09 7.19
N GLU A 289 1.47 -6.64 7.55
CA GLU A 289 0.39 -6.40 6.61
C GLU A 289 0.72 -5.26 5.61
N LEU A 290 1.39 -4.20 6.07
CA LEU A 290 1.85 -3.12 5.18
C LEU A 290 2.85 -3.64 4.14
N LEU A 291 3.84 -4.43 4.56
CA LEU A 291 4.81 -5.05 3.66
C LEU A 291 4.14 -6.03 2.68
N GLU A 292 3.10 -6.74 3.13
CA GLU A 292 2.31 -7.65 2.31
C GLU A 292 1.52 -6.92 1.20
N GLN A 293 1.04 -5.71 1.48
CA GLN A 293 0.28 -4.89 0.53
C GLN A 293 1.16 -4.14 -0.48
N LEU A 294 2.49 -4.11 -0.30
CA LEU A 294 3.40 -3.49 -1.26
C LEU A 294 3.38 -4.26 -2.58
N ARG A 295 3.29 -3.51 -3.69
CA ARG A 295 3.36 -4.09 -5.05
C ARG A 295 4.77 -4.51 -5.44
N SER A 296 5.79 -3.86 -4.88
CA SER A 296 7.19 -4.27 -5.06
C SER A 296 7.44 -5.58 -4.33
N ALA A 297 8.18 -6.49 -4.96
CA ALA A 297 8.59 -7.74 -4.34
C ALA A 297 9.58 -7.46 -3.21
N VAL A 298 9.24 -7.83 -1.98
CA VAL A 298 10.09 -7.62 -0.80
C VAL A 298 10.42 -8.96 -0.16
N ALA A 299 11.70 -9.17 0.14
CA ALA A 299 12.19 -10.26 0.96
C ALA A 299 13.12 -9.71 2.05
N ILE A 300 12.96 -10.21 3.28
CA ILE A 300 13.84 -9.90 4.41
C ILE A 300 14.54 -11.19 4.82
N TYR A 301 15.86 -11.12 4.90
CA TYR A 301 16.72 -12.21 5.31
C TYR A 301 17.36 -11.89 6.65
N THR A 302 17.50 -12.91 7.49
CA THR A 302 18.23 -12.85 8.76
C THR A 302 19.74 -12.89 8.55
N ALA A 303 20.51 -12.64 9.61
CA ALA A 303 21.98 -12.65 9.56
C ALA A 303 22.59 -14.03 9.22
N ASP A 304 21.84 -15.13 9.39
CA ASP A 304 22.20 -16.49 8.95
C ASP A 304 21.73 -16.80 7.51
N GLU A 305 21.49 -15.76 6.71
CA GLU A 305 21.15 -15.83 5.28
C GLU A 305 19.78 -16.47 4.97
N ARG A 306 18.93 -16.69 5.97
CA ARG A 306 17.62 -17.33 5.82
C ARG A 306 16.50 -16.33 5.62
N LEU A 307 15.49 -16.72 4.83
CA LEU A 307 14.31 -15.91 4.60
C LEU A 307 13.44 -15.80 5.88
N GLU A 308 13.26 -14.60 6.39
CA GLU A 308 12.39 -14.30 7.53
C GLU A 308 10.99 -13.84 7.10
N PHE A 309 10.94 -13.03 6.04
CA PHE A 309 9.71 -12.48 5.49
C PHE A 309 9.79 -12.39 3.98
N TYR A 310 8.66 -12.62 3.31
CA TYR A 310 8.44 -12.31 1.91
C TYR A 310 6.99 -11.87 1.74
N ASN A 311 6.72 -11.01 0.77
CA ASN A 311 5.34 -10.67 0.39
C ASN A 311 4.87 -11.47 -0.83
N SER A 312 3.56 -11.45 -1.08
CA SER A 312 2.95 -12.07 -2.27
C SER A 312 3.55 -11.58 -3.58
N ALA A 313 3.94 -10.31 -3.68
CA ALA A 313 4.62 -9.78 -4.86
C ALA A 313 5.97 -10.48 -5.11
N PHE A 314 6.75 -10.81 -4.08
CA PHE A 314 8.00 -11.56 -4.20
C PHE A 314 7.77 -12.99 -4.71
N ALA A 315 6.81 -13.70 -4.14
CA ALA A 315 6.45 -15.04 -4.60
C ALA A 315 5.97 -15.03 -6.07
N GLN A 316 5.18 -14.03 -6.46
CA GLN A 316 4.66 -13.89 -7.82
C GLN A 316 5.74 -13.51 -8.84
N LEU A 317 6.57 -12.49 -8.55
CA LEU A 317 7.64 -12.04 -9.45
C LEU A 317 8.58 -13.20 -9.79
N TRP A 318 8.96 -13.95 -8.76
CA TRP A 318 9.91 -15.06 -8.87
C TRP A 318 9.28 -16.41 -9.17
N ARG A 319 7.94 -16.51 -9.19
CA ARG A 319 7.16 -17.74 -9.41
C ARG A 319 7.56 -18.87 -8.45
N LEU A 320 7.75 -18.53 -7.18
CA LEU A 320 8.12 -19.47 -6.13
C LEU A 320 6.87 -19.90 -5.34
N GLU A 321 6.81 -21.16 -4.94
CA GLU A 321 5.70 -21.69 -4.15
C GLU A 321 5.79 -21.23 -2.68
N ASP A 322 4.69 -20.68 -2.17
CA ASP A 322 4.57 -20.22 -0.77
C ASP A 322 4.91 -21.32 0.23
N GLY A 323 4.47 -22.56 -0.01
CA GLY A 323 4.77 -23.70 0.86
C GLY A 323 6.26 -23.94 1.06
N TRP A 324 7.06 -23.72 0.01
CA TRP A 324 8.52 -23.84 0.07
C TRP A 324 9.17 -22.61 0.72
N LEU A 325 8.72 -21.39 0.40
CA LEU A 325 9.22 -20.17 1.05
C LEU A 325 8.98 -20.15 2.56
N ASN A 326 7.86 -20.72 3.01
CA ASN A 326 7.54 -20.90 4.43
C ASN A 326 8.51 -21.85 5.18
N THR A 327 9.34 -22.64 4.48
CA THR A 327 10.41 -23.44 5.10
C THR A 327 11.64 -22.62 5.49
N ARG A 328 11.64 -21.30 5.19
CA ARG A 328 12.74 -20.36 5.44
C ARG A 328 14.05 -20.79 4.75
N PRO A 329 14.04 -20.93 3.41
CA PRO A 329 15.24 -21.27 2.65
C PRO A 329 16.29 -20.16 2.75
N SER A 330 17.56 -20.52 2.53
CA SER A 330 18.65 -19.54 2.45
C SER A 330 18.61 -18.75 1.13
N LEU A 331 19.18 -17.55 1.09
CA LEU A 331 19.33 -16.78 -0.15
C LEU A 331 20.05 -17.62 -1.23
N GLY A 332 21.06 -18.39 -0.83
CA GLY A 332 21.79 -19.27 -1.74
C GLY A 332 20.93 -20.38 -2.36
N GLU A 333 19.97 -20.95 -1.63
CA GLU A 333 19.01 -21.93 -2.15
C GLU A 333 17.98 -21.27 -3.09
N ILE A 334 17.52 -20.07 -2.74
CA ILE A 334 16.63 -19.27 -3.60
C ILE A 334 17.32 -18.97 -4.93
N MET A 335 18.56 -18.50 -4.93
CA MET A 335 19.31 -18.22 -6.16
C MET A 335 19.46 -19.46 -7.05
N GLU A 336 19.69 -20.65 -6.47
CA GLU A 336 19.78 -21.89 -7.25
C GLU A 336 18.44 -22.23 -7.91
N LYS A 337 17.33 -22.09 -7.16
CA LYS A 337 15.98 -22.34 -7.68
C LYS A 337 15.58 -21.32 -8.75
N LEU A 338 15.94 -20.04 -8.58
CA LEU A 338 15.75 -19.02 -9.61
C LEU A 338 16.57 -19.33 -10.87
N ARG A 339 17.78 -19.86 -10.73
CA ARG A 339 18.59 -20.31 -11.86
C ARG A 339 17.93 -21.49 -12.60
N GLU A 340 17.46 -22.50 -11.88
CA GLU A 340 16.76 -23.67 -12.46
C GLU A 340 15.51 -23.25 -13.26
N THR A 341 14.79 -22.25 -12.76
CA THR A 341 13.58 -21.70 -13.39
C THR A 341 13.85 -20.61 -14.42
N ARG A 342 15.13 -20.33 -14.74
CA ARG A 342 15.58 -19.25 -15.64
C ARG A 342 15.04 -17.87 -15.27
N ARG A 343 14.96 -17.61 -13.97
CA ARG A 343 14.56 -16.36 -13.32
C ARG A 343 15.78 -15.64 -12.71
N LEU A 344 16.96 -15.81 -13.28
CA LEU A 344 18.15 -15.01 -12.99
C LEU A 344 18.88 -14.69 -14.31
N PRO A 345 19.68 -13.61 -14.35
CA PRO A 345 20.52 -13.31 -15.50
C PRO A 345 21.45 -14.49 -15.84
N GLU A 346 21.60 -14.79 -17.13
CA GLU A 346 22.54 -15.81 -17.61
C GLU A 346 23.98 -15.29 -17.52
N GLN A 347 24.61 -15.56 -16.38
CA GLN A 347 26.01 -15.22 -16.13
C GLN A 347 26.92 -16.40 -16.47
N ALA A 348 28.07 -16.11 -17.08
CA ALA A 348 29.09 -17.12 -17.41
C ALA A 348 29.65 -17.83 -16.16
N ASP A 349 29.79 -17.10 -15.05
CA ASP A 349 30.20 -17.63 -13.75
C ASP A 349 29.12 -17.38 -12.68
N PHE A 350 28.15 -18.30 -12.61
CA PHE A 350 27.11 -18.26 -11.59
C PHE A 350 27.66 -18.36 -10.16
N ARG A 351 28.80 -19.03 -9.96
CA ARG A 351 29.36 -19.20 -8.62
C ARG A 351 29.86 -17.86 -8.08
N HIS A 352 30.58 -17.10 -8.90
CA HIS A 352 30.99 -15.74 -8.55
C HIS A 352 29.79 -14.83 -8.33
N PHE A 353 28.77 -14.92 -9.18
CA PHE A 353 27.53 -14.12 -9.05
C PHE A 353 26.75 -14.45 -7.76
N LYS A 354 26.62 -15.72 -7.39
CA LYS A 354 26.04 -16.14 -6.11
C LYS A 354 26.85 -15.61 -4.93
N GLN A 355 28.18 -15.65 -5.04
CA GLN A 355 29.06 -15.16 -3.99
C GLN A 355 29.01 -13.63 -3.83
N SER A 356 28.81 -12.87 -4.90
CA SER A 356 28.63 -11.41 -4.78
C SER A 356 27.38 -11.08 -3.97
N TRP A 357 26.26 -11.79 -4.19
CA TRP A 357 25.04 -11.60 -3.42
C TRP A 357 25.20 -11.99 -1.95
N LEU A 358 25.83 -13.13 -1.66
CA LEU A 358 26.07 -13.57 -0.28
C LEU A 358 27.05 -12.65 0.46
N SER A 359 28.05 -12.08 -0.24
CA SER A 359 29.01 -11.17 0.39
C SER A 359 28.36 -9.90 0.95
N MET A 360 27.19 -9.51 0.42
CA MET A 360 26.44 -8.33 0.90
C MET A 360 26.02 -8.45 2.38
N PHE A 361 25.83 -9.66 2.92
CA PHE A 361 25.49 -9.82 4.35
C PHE A 361 26.59 -9.32 5.30
N THR A 362 27.83 -9.26 4.81
CA THR A 362 29.01 -8.88 5.62
C THR A 362 29.66 -7.57 5.19
N ALA A 363 29.58 -7.24 3.89
CA ALA A 363 30.31 -6.11 3.31
C ALA A 363 29.44 -4.85 3.07
N LEU A 364 28.10 -4.98 3.11
CA LEU A 364 27.20 -3.90 2.72
C LEU A 364 27.01 -2.88 3.86
N ILE A 365 27.39 -1.62 3.61
CA ILE A 365 27.20 -0.50 4.54
C ILE A 365 26.13 0.46 4.00
N ASP A 366 26.20 0.80 2.72
CA ASP A 366 25.25 1.65 2.00
C ASP A 366 24.28 0.82 1.13
N PRO A 367 23.10 1.35 0.76
CA PRO A 367 22.20 0.67 -0.15
C PRO A 367 22.87 0.30 -1.48
N HIS A 368 22.67 -0.94 -1.94
CA HIS A 368 23.16 -1.43 -3.23
C HIS A 368 22.01 -1.57 -4.22
N GLU A 369 22.16 -0.95 -5.40
CA GLU A 369 21.17 -0.98 -6.47
C GLU A 369 21.80 -1.63 -7.72
N GLU A 370 21.09 -2.59 -8.32
CA GLU A 370 21.54 -3.32 -9.51
C GLU A 370 20.35 -3.59 -10.45
N MET A 371 20.61 -3.52 -11.76
CA MET A 371 19.63 -3.86 -12.80
C MET A 371 19.82 -5.31 -13.26
N LEU A 372 18.79 -6.13 -13.11
CA LEU A 372 18.76 -7.53 -13.51
C LEU A 372 17.95 -7.69 -14.80
N TYR A 373 18.61 -8.11 -15.87
CA TYR A 373 17.95 -8.45 -17.14
C TYR A 373 17.71 -9.95 -17.18
N LEU A 374 16.44 -10.34 -17.21
CA LEU A 374 16.00 -11.73 -17.15
C LEU A 374 15.89 -12.33 -18.56
N PRO A 375 16.08 -13.66 -18.71
CA PRO A 375 15.98 -14.33 -20.01
C PRO A 375 14.61 -14.25 -20.70
N ASP A 376 13.54 -13.96 -19.95
CA ASP A 376 12.20 -13.77 -20.50
C ASP A 376 11.96 -12.36 -21.07
N GLY A 377 12.99 -11.51 -21.07
CA GLY A 377 12.94 -10.13 -21.57
C GLY A 377 12.57 -9.10 -20.51
N SER A 378 12.20 -9.52 -19.29
CA SER A 378 11.88 -8.59 -18.22
C SER A 378 13.13 -7.95 -17.61
N ALA A 379 13.00 -6.70 -17.14
CA ALA A 379 14.03 -5.95 -16.47
C ALA A 379 13.58 -5.64 -15.03
N VAL A 380 14.33 -6.18 -14.06
CA VAL A 380 14.03 -6.05 -12.63
C VAL A 380 15.11 -5.22 -11.96
N ARG A 381 14.71 -4.18 -11.26
CA ARG A 381 15.59 -3.36 -10.43
C ARG A 381 15.65 -3.97 -9.03
N MET A 382 16.85 -4.35 -8.60
CA MET A 382 17.12 -4.84 -7.25
C MET A 382 17.66 -3.71 -6.38
N LEU A 383 17.11 -3.55 -5.18
CA LEU A 383 17.62 -2.67 -4.13
C LEU A 383 17.84 -3.48 -2.85
N VAL A 384 19.06 -3.47 -2.34
CA VAL A 384 19.47 -4.21 -1.14
C VAL A 384 19.88 -3.23 -0.05
N ILE A 385 19.30 -3.37 1.14
CA ILE A 385 19.52 -2.47 2.29
C ILE A 385 19.78 -3.30 3.56
N PRO A 386 20.73 -2.91 4.43
CA PRO A 386 20.91 -3.53 5.74
C PRO A 386 19.64 -3.39 6.60
N HIS A 387 19.18 -4.50 7.21
CA HIS A 387 18.02 -4.48 8.10
C HIS A 387 18.42 -4.24 9.56
N SER A 388 17.64 -3.44 10.30
CA SER A 388 18.00 -2.99 11.66
C SER A 388 18.08 -4.10 12.70
N MET A 389 17.45 -5.25 12.46
CA MET A 389 17.50 -6.44 13.33
C MET A 389 18.62 -7.42 12.93
N GLY A 390 19.50 -7.02 12.01
CA GLY A 390 20.50 -7.88 11.38
C GLY A 390 19.97 -8.55 10.10
N GLY A 391 20.86 -8.79 9.14
CA GLY A 391 20.53 -9.34 7.82
C GLY A 391 20.24 -8.27 6.76
N LEU A 392 19.52 -8.64 5.69
CA LEU A 392 19.30 -7.81 4.51
C LEU A 392 17.83 -7.73 4.14
N MET A 393 17.36 -6.55 3.76
CA MET A 393 16.11 -6.37 3.04
C MET A 393 16.43 -6.22 1.55
N MET A 394 15.80 -7.04 0.71
CA MET A 394 15.89 -6.97 -0.74
C MET A 394 14.54 -6.59 -1.32
N ASN A 395 14.52 -5.52 -2.10
CA ASN A 395 13.37 -5.08 -2.88
C ASN A 395 13.65 -5.32 -4.36
N PHE A 396 12.66 -5.85 -5.07
CA PHE A 396 12.69 -6.09 -6.50
C PHE A 396 11.49 -5.39 -7.16
N GLU A 397 11.79 -4.56 -8.14
CA GLU A 397 10.79 -3.80 -8.89
C GLU A 397 10.88 -4.14 -10.37
N ASP A 398 9.78 -4.61 -10.96
CA ASP A 398 9.69 -4.80 -12.40
C ASP A 398 9.55 -3.43 -13.09
N VAL A 399 10.57 -3.05 -13.86
CA VAL A 399 10.64 -1.78 -14.58
C VAL A 399 10.57 -1.95 -16.10
N THR A 400 10.20 -3.15 -16.57
CA THR A 400 10.14 -3.51 -17.99
C THR A 400 9.31 -2.50 -18.79
N SER A 401 8.04 -2.29 -18.41
CA SER A 401 7.15 -1.39 -19.15
C SER A 401 7.64 0.06 -19.17
N ARG A 402 8.33 0.52 -18.11
CA ARG A 402 8.89 1.87 -18.05
C ARG A 402 10.04 2.02 -19.03
N LEU A 403 10.95 1.06 -19.07
CA LEU A 403 12.08 1.04 -20.00
C LEU A 403 11.62 0.86 -21.47
N GLU A 404 10.61 0.03 -21.71
CA GLU A 404 9.99 -0.11 -23.05
C GLU A 404 9.33 1.19 -23.52
N LEU A 405 8.63 1.90 -22.63
CA LEU A 405 8.05 3.21 -22.92
C LEU A 405 9.13 4.25 -23.24
N GLU A 406 10.18 4.32 -22.43
CA GLU A 406 11.28 5.25 -22.65
C GLU A 406 12.02 4.96 -23.97
N SER A 407 12.29 3.68 -24.24
CA SER A 407 12.90 3.23 -25.50
C SER A 407 12.02 3.52 -26.71
N SER A 408 10.71 3.23 -26.65
CA SER A 408 9.78 3.49 -27.74
C SER A 408 9.58 4.99 -27.98
N TYR A 409 9.55 5.81 -26.93
CA TYR A 409 9.49 7.27 -27.04
C TYR A 409 10.74 7.83 -27.72
N ASN A 410 11.93 7.40 -27.30
CA ASN A 410 13.19 7.81 -27.92
C ASN A 410 13.28 7.37 -29.40
N THR A 411 12.81 6.14 -29.69
CA THR A 411 12.74 5.63 -31.06
C THR A 411 11.78 6.47 -31.91
N LEU A 412 10.61 6.85 -31.38
CA LEU A 412 9.64 7.67 -32.10
C LEU A 412 10.17 9.07 -32.40
N ILE A 413 10.89 9.69 -31.45
CA ILE A 413 11.60 10.97 -31.69
C ILE A 413 12.64 10.81 -32.80
N ALA A 414 13.45 9.74 -32.75
CA ALA A 414 14.46 9.49 -33.77
C ALA A 414 13.83 9.30 -35.16
N VAL A 415 12.74 8.53 -35.25
CA VAL A 415 12.00 8.32 -36.50
C VAL A 415 11.36 9.62 -36.99
N GLN A 416 10.75 10.43 -36.12
CA GLN A 416 10.20 11.73 -36.51
C GLN A 416 11.27 12.66 -37.05
N LYS A 417 12.43 12.73 -36.37
CA LYS A 417 13.56 13.54 -36.81
C LYS A 417 14.06 13.09 -38.18
N GLU A 418 14.30 11.79 -38.36
CA GLU A 418 14.74 11.23 -39.64
C GLU A 418 13.72 11.45 -40.77
N THR A 419 12.42 11.38 -40.46
CA THR A 419 11.34 11.64 -41.41
C THR A 419 11.39 13.10 -41.87
N LEU A 420 11.48 14.04 -40.93
CA LEU A 420 11.56 15.48 -41.23
C LEU A 420 12.84 15.82 -42.00
N ASP A 421 13.98 15.22 -41.62
CA ASP A 421 15.28 15.52 -42.22
C ASP A 421 15.39 15.08 -43.69
N ASN A 422 14.64 14.03 -44.07
CA ASN A 422 14.58 13.50 -45.43
C ASN A 422 13.43 14.06 -46.28
N LEU A 423 12.58 14.94 -45.75
CA LEU A 423 11.60 15.66 -46.57
C LEU A 423 12.32 16.56 -47.59
N SER A 424 11.82 16.59 -48.82
CA SER A 424 12.27 17.51 -49.86
C SER A 424 11.83 18.95 -49.59
N GLU A 425 10.72 19.12 -48.88
CA GLU A 425 10.18 20.41 -48.45
C GLU A 425 10.97 20.94 -47.25
N GLY A 426 11.31 22.22 -47.27
CA GLY A 426 11.93 22.90 -46.15
C GLY A 426 10.92 23.16 -45.06
N VAL A 427 11.13 22.57 -43.88
CA VAL A 427 10.24 22.67 -42.73
C VAL A 427 10.90 23.49 -41.63
N ALA A 428 10.16 24.43 -41.06
CA ALA A 428 10.54 25.21 -39.87
C ALA A 428 9.34 25.38 -38.93
N VAL A 429 9.54 25.26 -37.63
CA VAL A 429 8.51 25.52 -36.61
C VAL A 429 8.99 26.66 -35.73
N TYR A 430 8.19 27.71 -35.61
CA TYR A 430 8.41 28.82 -34.69
C TYR A 430 7.49 28.68 -33.48
N GLY A 431 8.02 28.84 -32.26
CA GLY A 431 7.21 28.89 -31.04
C GLY A 431 6.38 30.16 -30.95
N GLY A 432 5.45 30.22 -29.98
CA GLY A 432 4.64 31.44 -29.74
C GLY A 432 5.44 32.68 -29.33
N ASP A 433 6.72 32.51 -29.00
CA ASP A 433 7.72 33.55 -28.73
C ASP A 433 8.49 33.99 -29.99
N GLY A 434 8.16 33.43 -31.16
CA GLY A 434 8.78 33.70 -32.45
C GLY A 434 10.18 33.11 -32.62
N ARG A 435 10.58 32.16 -31.77
CA ARG A 435 11.88 31.46 -31.87
C ARG A 435 11.75 30.16 -32.64
N LEU A 436 12.77 29.82 -33.43
CA LEU A 436 12.85 28.57 -34.16
C LEU A 436 13.00 27.39 -33.19
N LYS A 437 12.02 26.50 -33.15
CA LYS A 437 11.99 25.30 -32.30
C LYS A 437 12.38 24.03 -33.05
N LEU A 438 12.05 23.96 -34.33
CA LEU A 438 12.36 22.81 -35.18
C LEU A 438 12.68 23.30 -36.58
N TRP A 439 13.64 22.65 -37.24
CA TRP A 439 13.96 22.87 -38.64
C TRP A 439 14.51 21.58 -39.26
N ASN A 440 14.39 21.43 -40.58
CA ASN A 440 15.03 20.34 -41.31
C ASN A 440 16.14 20.84 -42.26
N PRO A 441 17.07 19.99 -42.69
CA PRO A 441 18.16 20.36 -43.59
C PRO A 441 17.69 20.94 -44.94
N ALA A 442 16.51 20.55 -45.44
CA ALA A 442 15.95 21.14 -46.65
C ALA A 442 15.66 22.64 -46.49
N PHE A 443 15.17 23.07 -45.33
CA PHE A 443 14.97 24.50 -45.02
C PHE A 443 16.29 25.28 -45.06
N GLY A 444 17.33 24.73 -44.43
CA GLY A 444 18.67 25.33 -44.45
C GLY A 444 19.24 25.45 -45.87
N ARG A 445 19.16 24.38 -46.68
CA ARG A 445 19.62 24.38 -48.09
C ARG A 445 18.84 25.37 -48.96
N LEU A 446 17.52 25.42 -48.81
CA LEU A 446 16.65 26.25 -49.63
C LEU A 446 16.91 27.76 -49.46
N TRP A 447 17.29 28.17 -48.25
CA TRP A 447 17.58 29.57 -47.89
C TRP A 447 19.07 29.87 -47.75
N ASN A 448 19.94 28.91 -48.06
CA ASN A 448 21.39 29.00 -47.92
C ASN A 448 21.83 29.46 -46.50
N LEU A 449 21.22 28.88 -45.47
CA LEU A 449 21.50 29.13 -44.06
C LEU A 449 22.46 28.08 -43.52
N ASN A 450 23.48 28.51 -42.76
CA ASN A 450 24.40 27.57 -42.12
C ASN A 450 23.76 26.93 -40.87
N PRO A 451 24.16 25.72 -40.46
CA PRO A 451 23.67 25.11 -39.22
C PRO A 451 23.87 25.99 -37.98
N GLU A 452 25.02 26.68 -37.89
CA GLU A 452 25.32 27.64 -36.81
C GLU A 452 24.34 28.83 -36.76
N ASP A 453 23.67 29.14 -37.87
CA ASP A 453 22.67 30.20 -37.95
C ASP A 453 21.28 29.75 -37.47
N LEU A 454 21.06 28.44 -37.40
CA LEU A 454 19.79 27.79 -37.06
C LEU A 454 19.81 27.20 -35.63
N ASP A 455 21.00 26.88 -35.12
CA ASP A 455 21.21 26.42 -33.76
C ASP A 455 20.98 27.54 -32.73
N GLY A 456 20.53 27.17 -31.52
CA GLY A 456 20.32 28.11 -30.42
C GLY A 456 18.99 28.87 -30.43
N GLU A 457 17.97 28.32 -31.11
CA GLU A 457 16.60 28.87 -31.18
C GLU A 457 16.55 30.37 -31.57
N PRO A 458 17.09 30.74 -32.74
CA PRO A 458 17.10 32.11 -33.23
C PRO A 458 15.68 32.64 -33.45
N HIS A 459 15.49 33.95 -33.26
CA HIS A 459 14.22 34.61 -33.51
C HIS A 459 13.95 34.75 -35.03
N VAL A 460 12.69 34.60 -35.46
CA VAL A 460 12.27 34.62 -36.87
C VAL A 460 12.77 35.85 -37.64
N ASN A 461 12.78 37.03 -37.00
CA ASN A 461 13.28 38.27 -37.61
C ASN A 461 14.76 38.18 -38.02
N SER A 462 15.60 37.52 -37.22
CA SER A 462 17.03 37.33 -37.52
C SER A 462 17.24 36.38 -38.69
N LEU A 463 16.42 35.33 -38.79
CA LEU A 463 16.45 34.37 -39.89
C LEU A 463 15.95 35.00 -41.20
N VAL A 464 14.81 35.68 -41.16
CA VAL A 464 14.25 36.37 -42.33
C VAL A 464 15.25 37.42 -42.83
N GLN A 465 15.95 38.15 -41.96
CA GLN A 465 16.98 39.11 -42.40
C GLN A 465 18.05 38.48 -43.32
N LYS A 466 18.43 37.23 -43.08
CA LYS A 466 19.41 36.50 -43.91
C LYS A 466 18.86 36.10 -45.29
N MET A 467 17.54 36.10 -45.47
CA MET A 467 16.87 35.82 -46.75
C MET A 467 16.85 37.02 -47.71
N SER A 468 17.35 38.19 -47.28
CA SER A 468 17.35 39.43 -48.07
C SER A 468 17.98 39.30 -49.47
N GLY A 469 18.98 38.42 -49.63
CA GLY A 469 19.65 38.19 -50.92
C GLY A 469 18.77 37.59 -52.02
N TYR A 470 17.61 37.04 -51.69
CA TYR A 470 16.67 36.45 -52.64
C TYR A 470 15.60 37.42 -53.14
N PHE A 471 15.62 38.69 -52.72
CA PHE A 471 14.64 39.70 -53.09
C PHE A 471 15.32 40.97 -53.60
N THR A 472 14.61 41.76 -54.41
CA THR A 472 15.15 43.04 -54.89
C THR A 472 15.22 44.06 -53.74
N PRO A 473 16.22 44.97 -53.71
CA PRO A 473 16.35 45.97 -52.64
C PRO A 473 15.11 46.87 -52.48
N SER A 474 14.37 47.10 -53.56
CA SER A 474 13.12 47.88 -53.57
C SER A 474 11.94 47.17 -52.90
N GLU A 475 11.88 45.84 -52.97
CA GLU A 475 10.75 45.04 -52.47
C GLU A 475 11.02 44.43 -51.08
N TRP A 476 12.30 44.34 -50.70
CA TRP A 476 12.74 43.68 -49.47
C TRP A 476 12.06 44.18 -48.18
N PRO A 477 11.91 45.50 -47.91
CA PRO A 477 11.30 45.96 -46.67
C PRO A 477 9.87 45.45 -46.48
N VAL A 478 9.07 45.48 -47.55
CA VAL A 478 7.68 44.99 -47.54
C VAL A 478 7.65 43.47 -47.39
N ARG A 479 8.50 42.75 -48.12
CA ARG A 479 8.57 41.27 -48.05
C ARG A 479 9.06 40.75 -46.71
N LYS A 480 9.98 41.45 -46.06
CA LYS A 480 10.46 41.10 -44.72
C LYS A 480 9.31 41.12 -43.72
N ASP A 481 8.56 42.22 -43.67
CA ASP A 481 7.44 42.37 -42.74
C ASP A 481 6.33 41.34 -43.02
N GLU A 482 6.04 41.07 -44.29
CA GLU A 482 5.09 40.01 -44.67
C GLU A 482 5.53 38.62 -44.22
N LEU A 483 6.80 38.25 -44.42
CA LEU A 483 7.33 36.93 -44.03
C LEU A 483 7.33 36.75 -42.52
N VAL A 484 7.76 37.77 -41.76
CA VAL A 484 7.73 37.74 -40.29
C VAL A 484 6.30 37.67 -39.79
N SER A 485 5.38 38.47 -40.34
CA SER A 485 3.98 38.46 -39.95
C SER A 485 3.35 37.09 -40.20
N LYS A 486 3.52 36.52 -41.40
CA LYS A 486 2.93 35.20 -41.74
C LYS A 486 3.52 34.06 -40.92
N ALA A 487 4.79 34.14 -40.54
CA ALA A 487 5.42 33.11 -39.69
C ALA A 487 5.00 33.17 -38.21
N LEU A 488 4.32 34.25 -37.78
CA LEU A 488 3.83 34.42 -36.40
C LEU A 488 2.29 34.52 -36.31
N ASP A 489 1.61 34.58 -37.46
CA ASP A 489 0.17 34.67 -37.52
C ASP A 489 -0.48 33.32 -37.18
N ARG A 490 -1.65 33.38 -36.54
CA ARG A 490 -2.45 32.21 -36.14
C ARG A 490 -3.44 31.77 -37.21
N MET A 491 -3.32 32.30 -38.42
CA MET A 491 -4.13 31.90 -39.57
C MET A 491 -3.28 31.09 -40.55
N MET A 492 -3.94 30.20 -41.29
CA MET A 492 -3.29 29.48 -42.37
C MET A 492 -3.08 30.44 -43.54
N HIS A 493 -1.82 30.59 -43.98
CA HIS A 493 -1.48 31.31 -45.21
C HIS A 493 -0.80 30.38 -46.18
N GLU A 494 -1.17 30.50 -47.45
CA GLU A 494 -0.46 29.87 -48.56
C GLU A 494 -0.07 30.93 -49.60
N GLY A 495 0.97 30.66 -50.36
CA GLY A 495 1.36 31.52 -51.46
C GLY A 495 2.62 31.07 -52.17
N ARG A 496 2.96 31.84 -53.19
CA ARG A 496 4.15 31.63 -54.01
C ARG A 496 5.09 32.82 -53.91
N LEU A 497 6.35 32.55 -53.68
CA LEU A 497 7.44 33.51 -53.70
C LEU A 497 8.19 33.40 -55.02
N GLU A 498 8.30 34.51 -55.73
CA GLU A 498 9.24 34.65 -56.83
C GLU A 498 10.51 35.30 -56.28
N ARG A 499 11.63 34.62 -56.44
CA ARG A 499 12.94 35.06 -55.95
C ARG A 499 13.73 35.70 -57.09
N ALA A 500 14.69 36.56 -56.73
CA ALA A 500 15.54 37.29 -57.67
C ALA A 500 16.43 36.40 -58.54
N ASP A 501 16.64 35.14 -58.15
CA ASP A 501 17.37 34.12 -58.90
C ASP A 501 16.49 33.35 -59.91
N ASN A 502 15.27 33.83 -60.17
CA ASN A 502 14.24 33.17 -60.98
C ASN A 502 13.77 31.81 -60.44
N SER A 503 14.04 31.50 -59.17
CA SER A 503 13.42 30.34 -58.51
C SER A 503 12.03 30.70 -57.98
N ARG A 504 11.15 29.70 -57.92
CA ARG A 504 9.78 29.80 -57.44
C ARG A 504 9.60 28.88 -56.25
N VAL A 505 9.23 29.46 -55.12
CA VAL A 505 9.06 28.72 -53.86
C VAL A 505 7.64 28.88 -53.35
N ASP A 506 6.91 27.78 -53.28
CA ASP A 506 5.63 27.73 -52.61
C ASP A 506 5.84 27.65 -51.10
N PHE A 507 5.01 28.36 -50.34
CA PHE A 507 5.05 28.33 -48.89
C PHE A 507 3.65 28.12 -48.32
N THR A 508 3.59 27.40 -47.21
CA THR A 508 2.39 27.23 -46.41
C THR A 508 2.72 27.45 -44.94
N THR A 509 1.85 28.14 -44.23
CA THR A 509 1.96 28.37 -42.78
C THR A 509 0.74 27.74 -42.11
N VAL A 510 0.96 26.93 -41.07
CA VAL A 510 -0.09 26.23 -40.34
C VAL A 510 0.13 26.45 -38.84
N PRO A 511 -0.84 27.01 -38.11
CA PRO A 511 -0.75 27.16 -36.66
C PRO A 511 -0.85 25.79 -35.97
N LEU A 512 0.00 25.57 -34.97
CA LEU A 512 0.04 24.35 -34.17
C LEU A 512 -0.76 24.53 -32.85
N PRO A 513 -1.28 23.43 -32.26
CA PRO A 513 -2.10 23.50 -31.03
C PRO A 513 -1.40 24.09 -29.80
N ASP A 514 -0.07 24.02 -29.78
CA ASP A 514 0.80 24.55 -28.71
C ASP A 514 1.05 26.07 -28.84
N GLY A 515 0.48 26.71 -29.86
CA GLY A 515 0.66 28.12 -30.14
C GLY A 515 1.88 28.45 -31.00
N GLY A 516 2.60 27.44 -31.50
CA GLY A 516 3.61 27.61 -32.54
C GLY A 516 3.02 27.71 -33.95
N VAL A 517 3.88 27.97 -34.94
CA VAL A 517 3.53 28.04 -36.36
C VAL A 517 4.52 27.18 -37.15
N LEU A 518 3.99 26.21 -37.89
CA LEU A 518 4.73 25.41 -38.87
C LEU A 518 4.76 26.17 -40.19
N VAL A 519 5.95 26.31 -40.78
CA VAL A 519 6.16 26.87 -42.11
C VAL A 519 6.81 25.83 -42.99
N THR A 520 6.18 25.51 -44.10
CA THR A 520 6.74 24.64 -45.14
C THR A 520 7.09 25.46 -46.37
N TYR A 521 8.19 25.10 -47.03
CA TYR A 521 8.65 25.71 -48.26
C TYR A 521 8.99 24.63 -49.29
N ARG A 522 8.53 24.80 -50.52
CA ARG A 522 8.77 23.86 -51.61
C ARG A 522 9.26 24.60 -52.85
N ASP A 523 10.42 24.20 -53.35
CA ASP A 523 10.88 24.67 -54.66
C ASP A 523 10.05 23.99 -55.76
N VAL A 524 9.38 24.80 -56.58
CA VAL A 524 8.52 24.36 -57.69
C VAL A 524 9.02 24.87 -59.04
N THR A 525 10.27 25.37 -59.10
CA THR A 525 10.85 25.98 -60.30
C THR A 525 10.78 25.05 -61.51
N ASP A 526 11.26 23.81 -61.36
CA ASP A 526 11.28 22.84 -62.46
C ASP A 526 9.88 22.38 -62.85
N THR A 527 8.99 22.17 -61.87
CA THR A 527 7.59 21.79 -62.11
C THR A 527 6.90 22.84 -62.98
N VAL A 528 7.05 24.11 -62.61
CA VAL A 528 6.45 25.23 -63.35
C VAL A 528 7.09 25.40 -64.74
N ARG A 529 8.40 25.20 -64.88
CA ARG A 529 9.07 25.23 -66.19
C ARG A 529 8.55 24.15 -67.13
N VAL A 530 8.39 22.92 -66.63
CA VAL A 530 7.84 21.81 -67.41
C VAL A 530 6.39 22.06 -67.79
N GLU A 531 5.57 22.54 -66.86
CA GLU A 531 4.17 22.88 -67.12
C GLU A 531 4.04 23.95 -68.21
N ASN A 532 4.83 25.03 -68.12
CA ASN A 532 4.84 26.08 -69.13
C ASN A 532 5.32 25.56 -70.50
N ALA A 533 6.39 24.77 -70.54
CA ALA A 533 6.91 24.20 -71.78
C ALA A 533 5.90 23.24 -72.44
N LEU A 534 5.18 22.43 -71.64
CA LEU A 534 4.11 21.57 -72.14
C LEU A 534 2.95 22.40 -72.70
N ARG A 535 2.57 23.48 -72.00
CA ARG A 535 1.50 24.37 -72.45
C ARG A 535 1.85 25.06 -73.77
N GLU A 536 3.08 25.55 -73.91
CA GLU A 536 3.57 26.14 -75.17
C GLU A 536 3.60 25.12 -76.30
N LYS A 537 4.05 23.88 -76.03
CA LYS A 537 4.09 22.81 -77.03
C LYS A 537 2.70 22.40 -77.49
N ASN A 538 1.72 22.29 -76.59
CA ASN A 538 0.34 21.99 -76.95
C ASN A 538 -0.26 23.09 -77.82
N ALA A 539 -0.07 24.36 -77.45
CA ALA A 539 -0.55 25.48 -78.26
C ALA A 539 0.06 25.47 -79.68
N ALA A 540 1.34 25.10 -79.81
CA ALA A 540 1.99 24.97 -81.11
C ALA A 540 1.45 23.80 -81.95
N LEU A 541 1.12 22.67 -81.32
CA LEU A 541 0.51 21.51 -81.98
C LEU A 541 -0.89 21.85 -82.50
N GLU A 542 -1.73 22.48 -81.68
CA GLU A 542 -3.08 22.91 -82.06
C GLU A 542 -3.05 23.86 -83.26
N ALA A 543 -2.12 24.83 -83.26
CA ALA A 543 -1.95 25.74 -84.40
C ALA A 543 -1.51 25.03 -85.69
N ALA A 544 -0.65 24.01 -85.58
CA ALA A 544 -0.20 23.22 -86.73
C ALA A 544 -1.32 22.34 -87.33
N GLU A 545 -2.15 21.73 -86.48
CA GLU A 545 -3.31 20.95 -86.92
C GLU A 545 -4.31 21.83 -87.69
N GLN A 546 -4.60 23.02 -87.17
CA GLN A 546 -5.51 23.95 -87.85
C GLN A 546 -4.99 24.38 -89.24
N LEU A 547 -3.70 24.71 -89.35
CA LEU A 547 -3.08 25.07 -90.63
C LEU A 547 -3.10 23.92 -91.65
N LYS A 548 -2.92 22.67 -91.21
CA LYS A 548 -3.01 21.48 -92.09
C LYS A 548 -4.41 21.36 -92.70
N LEU A 549 -5.45 21.64 -91.93
CA LEU A 549 -6.84 21.54 -92.39
C LEU A 549 -7.21 22.63 -93.39
N ASP A 550 -6.84 23.88 -93.09
CA ASP A 550 -7.08 25.01 -93.98
C ASP A 550 -6.38 24.83 -95.32
N PHE A 551 -5.16 24.28 -95.32
CA PHE A 551 -4.43 23.94 -96.53
C PHE A 551 -5.16 22.91 -97.40
N LEU A 552 -5.60 21.79 -96.80
CA LEU A 552 -6.28 20.72 -97.53
C LEU A 552 -7.63 21.17 -98.12
N ALA A 553 -8.40 21.96 -97.35
CA ALA A 553 -9.66 22.53 -97.82
C ALA A 553 -9.46 23.44 -99.04
N ASN A 554 -8.44 24.30 -99.01
CA ASN A 554 -8.14 25.23 -100.10
C ASN A 554 -7.64 24.50 -101.37
N VAL A 555 -6.73 23.53 -101.22
CA VAL A 555 -6.21 22.74 -102.36
C VAL A 555 -7.34 22.02 -103.09
N SER A 556 -8.30 21.43 -102.37
CA SER A 556 -9.41 20.75 -103.01
C SER A 556 -10.32 21.69 -103.82
N TYR A 557 -10.61 22.88 -103.29
CA TYR A 557 -11.38 23.89 -104.04
C TYR A 557 -10.67 24.30 -105.34
N GLN A 558 -9.35 24.50 -105.26
CA GLN A 558 -8.49 24.83 -106.40
C GLN A 558 -8.43 23.72 -107.44
N LEU A 559 -8.52 22.44 -107.05
CA LEU A 559 -8.53 21.29 -107.96
C LEU A 559 -9.92 21.02 -108.57
N ARG A 560 -11.00 21.22 -107.81
CA ARG A 560 -12.37 21.01 -108.27
C ARG A 560 -12.73 21.89 -109.47
N THR A 561 -12.31 23.15 -109.42
CA THR A 561 -12.65 24.15 -110.44
C THR A 561 -12.14 23.79 -111.85
N PRO A 562 -10.85 23.51 -112.07
CA PRO A 562 -10.34 23.11 -113.39
C PRO A 562 -10.88 21.75 -113.82
N LEU A 563 -11.09 20.82 -112.89
CA LEU A 563 -11.60 19.49 -113.20
C LEU A 563 -13.05 19.53 -113.73
N ASN A 564 -13.92 20.32 -113.08
CA ASN A 564 -15.28 20.56 -113.56
C ASN A 564 -15.29 21.22 -114.95
N ALA A 565 -14.33 22.10 -115.24
CA ALA A 565 -14.20 22.70 -116.57
C ALA A 565 -13.80 21.64 -117.62
N ILE A 566 -12.85 20.75 -117.29
CA ILE A 566 -12.44 19.64 -118.18
C ILE A 566 -13.62 18.71 -118.44
N MET A 567 -14.38 18.33 -117.41
CA MET A 567 -15.60 17.53 -117.57
C MET A 567 -16.62 18.22 -118.49
N GLY A 568 -16.91 19.50 -118.26
CA GLY A 568 -17.86 20.26 -119.07
C GLY A 568 -17.45 20.39 -120.54
N PHE A 569 -16.16 20.66 -120.81
CA PHE A 569 -15.67 20.68 -122.21
C PHE A 569 -15.73 19.30 -122.86
N ASN A 570 -15.48 18.25 -122.08
CA ASN A 570 -15.53 16.89 -122.56
C ASN A 570 -16.97 16.42 -122.85
N GLU A 571 -17.95 16.80 -122.01
CA GLU A 571 -19.38 16.59 -122.28
C GLU A 571 -19.84 17.30 -123.56
N LEU A 572 -19.38 18.54 -123.78
CA LEU A 572 -19.68 19.30 -125.00
C LEU A 572 -19.12 18.63 -126.26
N LEU A 573 -17.94 17.99 -126.16
CA LEU A 573 -17.35 17.22 -127.25
C LEU A 573 -18.14 15.92 -127.49
N ASP A 574 -18.47 15.18 -126.43
CA ASP A 574 -19.20 13.91 -126.50
C ASP A 574 -20.61 14.06 -127.11
N GLN A 575 -21.29 15.18 -126.81
CA GLN A 575 -22.60 15.53 -127.37
C GLN A 575 -22.54 16.04 -128.83
N GLU A 576 -21.35 16.06 -129.44
CA GLU A 576 -21.11 16.45 -130.85
C GLU A 576 -21.60 17.87 -131.21
N TYR A 577 -21.76 18.78 -130.24
CA TYR A 577 -22.29 20.13 -130.46
C TYR A 577 -21.51 20.96 -131.50
N PHE A 578 -20.22 20.66 -131.68
CA PHE A 578 -19.30 21.36 -132.58
C PHE A 578 -18.88 20.52 -133.80
N GLY A 579 -19.47 19.33 -134.00
CA GLY A 579 -19.18 18.44 -135.13
C GLY A 579 -19.16 16.96 -134.75
N LYS A 580 -19.32 16.07 -135.75
CA LYS A 580 -19.29 14.62 -135.54
C LYS A 580 -17.89 14.16 -135.15
N LEU A 581 -17.79 13.37 -134.09
CA LEU A 581 -16.53 12.75 -133.69
C LEU A 581 -16.34 11.42 -134.45
N ASN A 582 -15.10 11.10 -134.78
CA ASN A 582 -14.79 9.75 -135.27
C ASN A 582 -14.75 8.75 -134.10
N GLU A 583 -14.79 7.45 -134.39
CA GLU A 583 -14.86 6.40 -133.36
C GLU A 583 -13.72 6.47 -132.32
N ARG A 584 -12.50 6.83 -132.74
CA ARG A 584 -11.36 6.97 -131.81
C ARG A 584 -11.48 8.21 -130.92
N GLN A 585 -12.00 9.32 -131.45
CA GLN A 585 -12.27 10.53 -130.69
C GLN A 585 -13.37 10.30 -129.66
N HIS A 586 -14.45 9.62 -130.03
CA HIS A 586 -15.51 9.17 -129.12
C HIS A 586 -14.98 8.26 -128.01
N GLN A 587 -14.01 7.40 -128.31
CA GLN A 587 -13.37 6.60 -127.26
C GLN A 587 -12.57 7.45 -126.29
N TYR A 588 -11.77 8.40 -126.81
CA TYR A 588 -10.96 9.28 -125.95
C TYR A 588 -11.80 10.25 -125.10
N THR A 589 -12.90 10.80 -125.62
CA THR A 589 -13.80 11.63 -124.80
C THR A 589 -14.37 10.81 -123.65
N ARG A 590 -14.81 9.58 -123.90
CA ARG A 590 -15.29 8.68 -122.84
C ARG A 590 -14.20 8.33 -121.82
N ASP A 591 -12.98 8.05 -122.26
CA ASP A 591 -11.86 7.75 -121.37
C ASP A 591 -11.48 8.98 -120.51
N ILE A 592 -11.45 10.19 -121.08
CA ILE A 592 -11.21 11.45 -120.37
C ILE A 592 -12.33 11.73 -119.37
N HIS A 593 -13.59 11.43 -119.71
CA HIS A 593 -14.72 11.59 -118.81
C HIS A 593 -14.55 10.68 -117.59
N ALA A 594 -14.32 9.39 -117.83
CA ALA A 594 -14.14 8.39 -116.79
C ALA A 594 -12.94 8.70 -115.89
N ALA A 595 -11.83 9.18 -116.46
CA ALA A 595 -10.66 9.58 -115.70
C ALA A 595 -10.91 10.83 -114.84
N SER A 596 -11.65 11.82 -115.37
CA SER A 596 -11.98 13.05 -114.65
C SER A 596 -12.95 12.79 -113.51
N GLU A 597 -13.99 11.98 -113.72
CA GLU A 597 -14.91 11.56 -112.65
C GLU A 597 -14.16 10.81 -111.54
N LYS A 598 -13.27 9.88 -111.92
CA LYS A 598 -12.48 9.12 -110.94
C LYS A 598 -11.55 10.01 -110.11
N LEU A 599 -10.95 11.04 -110.71
CA LEU A 599 -10.11 12.00 -109.98
C LEU A 599 -10.95 12.89 -109.06
N MET A 600 -12.16 13.27 -109.49
CA MET A 600 -13.10 14.03 -108.67
C MET A 600 -13.51 13.24 -107.42
N ASP A 601 -13.86 11.96 -107.59
CA ASP A 601 -14.18 11.05 -106.50
C ASP A 601 -13.02 10.95 -105.51
N LEU A 602 -11.79 10.73 -105.98
CA LEU A 602 -10.60 10.65 -105.13
C LEU A 602 -10.32 11.94 -104.35
N VAL A 603 -10.48 13.11 -104.97
CA VAL A 603 -10.28 14.40 -104.30
C VAL A 603 -11.34 14.64 -103.23
N ASN A 604 -12.59 14.25 -103.49
CA ASN A 604 -13.67 14.35 -102.51
C ASN A 604 -13.47 13.36 -101.36
N ASP A 605 -13.02 12.14 -101.63
CA ASP A 605 -12.73 11.13 -100.61
C ASP A 605 -11.59 11.55 -99.67
N ILE A 606 -10.51 12.15 -100.20
CA ILE A 606 -9.41 12.68 -99.38
C ILE A 606 -9.87 13.82 -98.47
N LEU A 607 -10.74 14.70 -98.96
CA LEU A 607 -11.34 15.75 -98.14
C LEU A 607 -12.27 15.18 -97.05
N ASP A 608 -13.14 14.25 -97.42
CA ASP A 608 -14.06 13.63 -96.47
C ASP A 608 -13.26 12.92 -95.36
N LEU A 609 -12.17 12.22 -95.69
CA LEU A 609 -11.27 11.62 -94.71
C LEU A 609 -10.61 12.67 -93.82
N SER A 610 -10.06 13.74 -94.41
CA SER A 610 -9.34 14.79 -93.66
C SER A 610 -10.26 15.58 -92.72
N THR A 611 -11.53 15.78 -93.12
CA THR A 611 -12.54 16.45 -92.29
C THR A 611 -13.12 15.53 -91.21
N LEU A 612 -13.16 14.21 -91.44
CA LEU A 612 -13.48 13.20 -90.43
C LEU A 612 -12.40 13.07 -89.34
N GLU A 613 -11.12 12.99 -89.73
CA GLU A 613 -10.00 12.89 -88.77
C GLU A 613 -9.93 14.10 -87.83
N ALA A 614 -10.34 15.27 -88.31
CA ALA A 614 -10.36 16.50 -87.53
C ALA A 614 -11.67 16.75 -86.76
N GLY A 615 -12.63 15.82 -86.81
CA GLY A 615 -13.87 15.90 -86.04
C GLY A 615 -14.88 16.95 -86.50
N TYR A 616 -14.67 17.61 -87.64
CA TYR A 616 -15.52 18.70 -88.13
C TYR A 616 -16.75 18.23 -88.93
N MET A 617 -16.87 16.93 -89.21
CA MET A 617 -18.01 16.39 -89.96
C MET A 617 -19.17 15.98 -89.04
N SER A 618 -20.27 16.74 -89.08
CA SER A 618 -21.51 16.40 -88.37
C SER A 618 -22.41 15.49 -89.23
N LEU A 619 -22.83 14.34 -88.70
CA LEU A 619 -23.80 13.45 -89.36
C LEU A 619 -25.22 14.04 -89.28
N GLN A 620 -25.92 14.11 -90.41
CA GLN A 620 -27.30 14.57 -90.45
C GLN A 620 -28.26 13.37 -90.37
N SER A 621 -28.58 12.96 -89.15
CA SER A 621 -29.43 11.80 -88.90
C SER A 621 -30.91 12.10 -89.21
N GLU A 622 -31.53 11.30 -90.07
CA GLU A 622 -32.96 11.31 -90.37
C GLU A 622 -33.56 9.88 -90.33
N ASP A 623 -34.88 9.77 -90.14
CA ASP A 623 -35.58 8.50 -90.13
C ASP A 623 -35.88 8.01 -91.56
N ILE A 624 -35.08 7.06 -92.03
CA ILE A 624 -35.10 6.57 -93.41
C ILE A 624 -35.90 5.27 -93.50
N PRO A 625 -36.94 5.19 -94.34
CA PRO A 625 -37.56 3.92 -94.70
C PRO A 625 -36.57 3.02 -95.44
N VAL A 626 -36.13 1.93 -94.81
CA VAL A 626 -35.03 1.08 -95.33
C VAL A 626 -35.40 0.45 -96.66
N TYR A 627 -36.65 -0.02 -96.81
CA TYR A 627 -37.10 -0.65 -98.05
C TYR A 627 -37.06 0.32 -99.23
N GLU A 628 -37.53 1.55 -99.07
CA GLU A 628 -37.49 2.56 -100.14
C GLU A 628 -36.06 2.95 -100.49
N MET A 629 -35.17 3.09 -99.50
CA MET A 629 -33.76 3.37 -99.75
C MET A 629 -33.09 2.24 -100.53
N MET A 630 -33.28 0.99 -100.11
CA MET A 630 -32.74 -0.20 -100.79
C MET A 630 -33.28 -0.34 -102.20
N GLN A 631 -34.57 -0.06 -102.42
CA GLN A 631 -35.19 -0.08 -103.74
C GLN A 631 -34.59 1.01 -104.65
N ASN A 632 -34.44 2.24 -104.14
CA ASN A 632 -33.81 3.33 -104.90
C ASN A 632 -32.36 3.00 -105.28
N ILE A 633 -31.63 2.31 -104.41
CA ILE A 633 -30.28 1.84 -104.72
C ILE A 633 -30.36 0.75 -105.78
N ASN A 634 -31.22 -0.26 -105.60
CA ASN A 634 -31.43 -1.35 -106.55
C ASN A 634 -31.71 -0.84 -107.97
N ASP A 635 -32.59 0.16 -108.11
CA ASP A 635 -32.96 0.73 -109.40
C ASP A 635 -31.77 1.42 -110.08
N LEU A 636 -30.92 2.09 -109.29
CA LEU A 636 -29.69 2.73 -109.76
C LEU A 636 -28.62 1.71 -110.17
N VAL A 637 -28.35 0.71 -109.34
CA VAL A 637 -27.28 -0.28 -109.62
C VAL A 637 -27.70 -1.34 -110.63
N ALA A 638 -29.00 -1.55 -110.85
CA ALA A 638 -29.51 -2.49 -111.83
C ALA A 638 -29.14 -2.10 -113.28
N SER A 639 -28.96 -0.80 -113.58
CA SER A 639 -28.45 -0.40 -114.89
C SER A 639 -26.98 -0.72 -115.07
N TRP A 640 -26.16 -0.56 -114.03
CA TRP A 640 -24.73 -0.88 -114.05
C TRP A 640 -24.48 -2.39 -114.11
N ALA A 641 -25.25 -3.16 -113.34
CA ALA A 641 -25.15 -4.62 -113.38
C ALA A 641 -25.50 -5.17 -114.77
N ARG A 642 -26.45 -4.56 -115.49
CA ARG A 642 -26.78 -4.92 -116.88
C ARG A 642 -25.67 -4.60 -117.88
N SER A 643 -24.95 -3.49 -117.70
CA SER A 643 -23.84 -3.15 -118.62
C SER A 643 -22.68 -4.14 -118.51
N ASP A 644 -22.45 -4.68 -117.31
CA ASP A 644 -21.32 -5.57 -117.01
C ASP A 644 -21.73 -7.07 -117.00
N SER A 645 -22.95 -7.38 -117.47
CA SER A 645 -23.52 -8.73 -117.54
C SER A 645 -23.57 -9.48 -116.19
N VAL A 646 -23.78 -8.75 -115.09
CA VAL A 646 -23.94 -9.30 -113.73
C VAL A 646 -25.41 -9.20 -113.29
N SER A 647 -25.91 -10.21 -112.59
CA SER A 647 -27.25 -10.22 -112.01
C SER A 647 -27.24 -9.57 -110.62
N ILE A 648 -28.18 -8.67 -110.34
CA ILE A 648 -28.36 -8.08 -109.01
C ILE A 648 -29.67 -8.55 -108.38
N GLN A 649 -29.60 -9.00 -107.12
CA GLN A 649 -30.75 -9.43 -106.34
C GLN A 649 -30.86 -8.63 -105.03
N MET A 650 -31.96 -7.88 -104.89
CA MET A 650 -32.31 -7.24 -103.63
C MET A 650 -33.19 -8.16 -102.78
N LYS A 651 -32.74 -8.49 -101.56
CA LYS A 651 -33.56 -9.19 -100.55
C LYS A 651 -33.89 -8.27 -99.38
N CYS A 652 -35.05 -7.63 -99.43
CA CYS A 652 -35.56 -6.79 -98.35
C CYS A 652 -37.07 -6.97 -98.17
N ALA A 653 -37.53 -7.16 -96.93
CA ALA A 653 -38.96 -7.22 -96.63
C ALA A 653 -39.59 -5.81 -96.71
N LYS A 654 -40.77 -5.68 -97.33
CA LYS A 654 -41.47 -4.38 -97.49
C LYS A 654 -41.80 -3.69 -96.17
N ASN A 655 -41.94 -4.46 -95.08
CA ASN A 655 -42.30 -3.99 -93.74
C ASN A 655 -41.11 -3.90 -92.77
N ILE A 656 -39.87 -3.89 -93.28
CA ILE A 656 -38.65 -3.92 -92.45
C ILE A 656 -38.55 -2.74 -91.45
N GLY A 657 -39.16 -1.59 -91.75
CA GLY A 657 -39.19 -0.41 -90.87
C GLY A 657 -38.23 0.71 -91.30
N LYS A 658 -37.92 1.59 -90.35
CA LYS A 658 -37.06 2.77 -90.55
C LYS A 658 -35.78 2.66 -89.72
N ILE A 659 -34.71 3.29 -90.17
CA ILE A 659 -33.46 3.48 -89.39
C ILE A 659 -33.16 4.98 -89.29
N THR A 660 -32.61 5.40 -88.17
CA THR A 660 -32.12 6.77 -87.98
C THR A 660 -30.66 6.83 -88.41
N ALA A 661 -30.38 7.43 -89.56
CA ALA A 661 -29.02 7.54 -90.11
C ALA A 661 -28.92 8.73 -91.07
N ASP A 662 -27.69 9.10 -91.47
CA ASP A 662 -27.49 10.04 -92.56
C ASP A 662 -27.75 9.35 -93.90
N ARG A 663 -28.88 9.70 -94.54
CA ARG A 663 -29.34 9.05 -95.77
C ARG A 663 -28.35 9.18 -96.90
N ARG A 664 -27.68 10.33 -97.01
CA ARG A 664 -26.73 10.60 -98.10
C ARG A 664 -25.48 9.73 -97.91
N ARG A 665 -24.92 9.71 -96.70
CA ARG A 665 -23.72 8.93 -96.40
C ARG A 665 -23.97 7.43 -96.43
N LEU A 666 -25.10 6.95 -95.91
CA LEU A 666 -25.45 5.54 -95.97
C LEU A 666 -25.68 5.08 -97.42
N LYS A 667 -26.30 5.92 -98.27
CA LYS A 667 -26.45 5.64 -99.71
C LYS A 667 -25.09 5.56 -100.40
N GLN A 668 -24.16 6.46 -100.06
CA GLN A 668 -22.79 6.47 -100.58
C GLN A 668 -22.04 5.17 -100.21
N VAL A 669 -22.12 4.73 -98.95
CA VAL A 669 -21.52 3.46 -98.49
C VAL A 669 -22.05 2.28 -99.30
N MET A 670 -23.38 2.18 -99.44
CA MET A 670 -24.00 1.08 -100.19
C MET A 670 -23.61 1.08 -101.67
N ILE A 671 -23.62 2.25 -102.31
CA ILE A 671 -23.21 2.40 -103.72
C ILE A 671 -21.75 1.98 -103.89
N ASN A 672 -20.84 2.44 -103.02
CA ASN A 672 -19.42 2.11 -103.11
C ASN A 672 -19.17 0.61 -102.95
N LEU A 673 -19.83 -0.03 -101.99
CA LEU A 673 -19.72 -1.47 -101.78
C LEU A 673 -20.28 -2.26 -102.97
N ILE A 674 -21.43 -1.86 -103.52
CA ILE A 674 -22.04 -2.55 -104.67
C ILE A 674 -21.21 -2.33 -105.93
N ARG A 675 -20.71 -1.12 -106.19
CA ARG A 675 -19.81 -0.84 -107.33
C ARG A 675 -18.54 -1.68 -107.25
N ASN A 676 -17.98 -1.82 -106.05
CA ASN A 676 -16.86 -2.72 -105.81
C ASN A 676 -17.25 -4.18 -106.12
N ALA A 677 -18.41 -4.65 -105.63
CA ALA A 677 -18.90 -5.99 -105.93
C ALA A 677 -19.09 -6.25 -107.44
N ILE A 678 -19.61 -5.27 -108.19
CA ILE A 678 -19.78 -5.36 -109.65
C ILE A 678 -18.42 -5.53 -110.34
N ASN A 679 -17.46 -4.66 -110.04
CA ASN A 679 -16.13 -4.68 -110.67
C ASN A 679 -15.35 -5.99 -110.46
N PHE A 680 -15.60 -6.70 -109.36
CA PHE A 680 -14.87 -7.91 -108.97
C PHE A 680 -15.66 -9.21 -109.21
N THR A 681 -16.89 -9.13 -109.72
CA THR A 681 -17.70 -10.31 -110.05
C THR A 681 -17.57 -10.63 -111.54
N PRO A 682 -17.20 -11.87 -111.93
CA PRO A 682 -17.12 -12.27 -113.34
C PRO A 682 -18.46 -12.17 -114.07
N GLU A 683 -18.42 -12.04 -115.40
CA GLU A 683 -19.62 -12.04 -116.27
C GLU A 683 -20.53 -13.25 -115.98
N GLY A 684 -21.84 -13.02 -115.87
CA GLY A 684 -22.84 -14.02 -115.50
C GLY A 684 -22.97 -14.29 -113.99
N GLY A 685 -22.15 -13.66 -113.15
CA GLY A 685 -22.24 -13.76 -111.70
C GLY A 685 -23.50 -13.10 -111.11
N THR A 686 -23.78 -13.37 -109.83
CA THR A 686 -24.93 -12.80 -109.12
C THR A 686 -24.48 -12.10 -107.84
N ILE A 687 -24.87 -10.84 -107.67
CA ILE A 687 -24.64 -10.04 -106.48
C ILE A 687 -25.95 -9.93 -105.71
N GLU A 688 -25.96 -10.40 -104.47
CA GLU A 688 -27.08 -10.25 -103.56
C GLU A 688 -26.77 -9.21 -102.49
N PHE A 689 -27.66 -8.24 -102.31
CA PHE A 689 -27.62 -7.36 -101.15
C PHE A 689 -28.97 -7.44 -100.40
N SER A 690 -28.87 -7.64 -99.10
CA SER A 690 -30.03 -7.93 -98.25
C SER A 690 -30.07 -7.04 -97.02
N ALA A 691 -31.28 -6.73 -96.57
CA ALA A 691 -31.51 -6.06 -95.30
C ALA A 691 -32.43 -6.94 -94.45
N LYS A 692 -32.03 -7.14 -93.19
CA LYS A 692 -32.78 -7.87 -92.17
C LYS A 692 -32.88 -6.98 -90.93
N ARG A 693 -34.03 -7.03 -90.27
CA ARG A 693 -34.25 -6.34 -89.00
C ARG A 693 -33.93 -7.27 -87.84
#